data_AF-A0AAD5W5C8-F1
#
_entry.id   AF-A0AAD5W5C8-F1
#
_cell.length_a   1.000
_cell.length_b   1.000
_cell.length_c   1.000
_cell.angle_alpha   90.00
_cell.angle_beta   90.00
_cell.angle_gamma   90.00
#
_symmetry.space_group_name_H-M   'P 1'
#
loop_
_entity.id
_entity.type
_entity.pdbx_description
1 polymer ?
#
loop_
_entity_poly.entity_id
_entity_poly.type
_entity_poly.pdbx_seq_one_letter_code
_entity_poly.pdbx_strand_id
1 'polypeptide(L)'
;MFWHVILALLLWPQRAQTTPNTSGSQTQLTPALFEASGTIIDTTSPCPSYVLQNLREDTTGVTAQLVLIGKPCNNFTRDVPHLKLEVRYETESRLHVKISDADNLQYTIPESVFERPTSTPRFNSKAADLQFNYQPSPFAFWITRRNDPHAVPLFDTRPTSLPEAPTTAAVTNGNNVSLEDFNLKFKDQYLELTSALPLDTNVYGLGEVVASSGFRRAISTEGGTLQTMWARDIADPIDENIYGSHPVYLEHRFNQGSNTSQTHGVFLLSAAGSDILLVTPQGSNISLVQYRAIGGIFDFYFLSGPTPKRVIEQYGEVVGLPTWQPVWGFGFHLCRWGYQNLNETREQVIRMREADIPLEVMWNDIDLYHAVRDFTTDPVSYPGEGVRAFIKELAQNNQHYIPIVDAAIPKQVNATDVYTPYTEGSLRNVFITNPDGSEYVGQVWPGYTVFPDWFQEATQDWWTTAFRNWSQAGVEFSGIWLDMNEASSFCDGSCGTNANLSNTSPPFILPGDPGNPVQDYPEWILALRCFSTSEDWVQGINRELTSTPPPYAIHNGNGRLSIHALATNATHAEGQVELDVHNLWGLMEEKATHAALRHVLPGKRPFLISRSTFPSSGKWTGHWASNIPDFHETQTDYNLPLSWATTSVYGLISVLALRCGVLQFQLFQIPFVGADTCGFNGNTDEELCNRWMQLSAFHPFYRNHNIRGAIPQEPYRWASVANTSRASIKVRYTLLPYWYTLFANSSQYGTPPVRALFFEFPDEPELFTIDSQFLVGRDILVTPVLEPNVSTVNGLFPGRGNVIWRDWYTHQVVQTTPGQLTTLSAPLNHINVHIRDGSALLLHSTPAYTIEETRRGPYSLLISLSPNQQAFGTAYIDDGDSYPPGPNKTLTFISTEGQLRLLSRGTYHVAQRLQEITILGVSARPHSVTFGDKSLPQWIYQEALDKLVVVVNLDLNKEEVLQWS
;
A
#
# COMPACT_ATOMS: atom_id res chain seq x y z
N MET A 1 -22.82 6.83 -47.61
CA MET A 1 -23.24 6.99 -49.02
C MET A 1 -22.16 7.82 -49.72
N PHE A 2 -21.80 7.41 -50.92
CA PHE A 2 -20.47 7.50 -51.52
C PHE A 2 -20.26 8.74 -52.45
N TRP A 3 -19.03 9.29 -52.42
CA TRP A 3 -18.23 9.98 -53.48
C TRP A 3 -18.59 11.38 -54.00
N HIS A 4 -17.57 12.27 -54.08
CA HIS A 4 -16.79 12.63 -55.31
C HIS A 4 -15.78 13.79 -55.01
N VAL A 5 -14.44 13.68 -55.16
CA VAL A 5 -13.55 13.79 -56.38
C VAL A 5 -13.00 15.26 -56.53
N ILE A 6 -11.69 15.63 -56.62
CA ILE A 6 -10.61 15.53 -57.66
C ILE A 6 -9.32 16.16 -57.03
N LEU A 7 -8.09 15.59 -56.94
CA LEU A 7 -6.97 15.35 -57.89
C LEU A 7 -6.26 16.57 -58.55
N ALA A 8 -5.05 16.92 -58.11
CA ALA A 8 -4.02 17.56 -58.96
C ALA A 8 -2.59 17.34 -58.40
N LEU A 9 -1.66 17.09 -59.33
CA LEU A 9 -0.32 16.52 -59.18
C LEU A 9 0.79 17.53 -58.80
N LEU A 10 1.76 17.00 -58.04
CA LEU A 10 3.23 17.16 -58.10
C LEU A 10 3.83 18.47 -58.67
N LEU A 11 4.64 19.15 -57.85
CA LEU A 11 6.06 19.48 -58.11
C LEU A 11 6.67 20.14 -56.85
N TRP A 12 7.76 19.54 -56.34
CA TRP A 12 8.65 20.10 -55.31
C TRP A 12 9.37 21.36 -55.82
N PRO A 13 9.77 22.31 -54.95
CA PRO A 13 11.15 22.24 -54.47
C PRO A 13 11.38 22.67 -53.01
N GLN A 14 12.30 21.95 -52.38
CA GLN A 14 13.18 22.28 -51.25
C GLN A 14 12.93 23.57 -50.44
N ARG A 15 12.69 23.41 -49.12
CA ARG A 15 13.20 24.32 -48.07
C ARG A 15 13.35 23.62 -46.72
N ALA A 16 14.60 23.61 -46.25
CA ALA A 16 15.09 23.59 -44.87
C ALA A 16 14.45 22.62 -43.85
N GLN A 17 15.10 21.47 -43.66
CA GLN A 17 15.04 20.72 -42.42
C GLN A 17 15.68 21.55 -41.29
N THR A 18 14.88 21.91 -40.28
CA THR A 18 15.37 22.15 -38.93
C THR A 18 14.89 20.98 -38.08
N THR A 19 15.78 20.02 -37.87
CA THR A 19 15.64 18.91 -36.93
C THR A 19 15.61 19.46 -35.49
N PRO A 20 14.65 19.09 -34.64
CA PRO A 20 14.88 19.04 -33.20
C PRO A 20 15.82 17.86 -32.95
N ASN A 21 16.97 18.13 -32.33
CA ASN A 21 17.92 17.11 -31.88
C ASN A 21 17.26 16.22 -30.81
N THR A 22 16.65 15.12 -31.22
CA THR A 22 16.40 13.94 -30.39
C THR A 22 17.45 12.90 -30.73
N SER A 23 18.65 13.06 -30.17
CA SER A 23 19.71 12.05 -30.21
C SER A 23 20.35 11.96 -28.84
N GLY A 24 19.67 11.27 -27.95
CA GLY A 24 20.25 10.63 -26.78
C GLY A 24 19.91 9.14 -26.89
N SER A 25 20.47 8.46 -27.89
CA SER A 25 20.49 7.00 -27.91
C SER A 25 21.31 6.59 -26.69
N GLN A 26 20.64 6.08 -25.65
CA GLN A 26 21.31 5.30 -24.63
C GLN A 26 21.94 4.11 -25.35
N THR A 27 23.26 4.10 -25.47
CA THR A 27 24.01 2.95 -25.96
C THR A 27 23.86 1.84 -24.93
N GLN A 28 22.90 0.97 -25.22
CA GLN A 28 22.56 -0.24 -24.48
C GLN A 28 23.79 -1.13 -24.30
N LEU A 29 23.91 -1.72 -23.11
CA LEU A 29 24.77 -2.87 -22.87
C LEU A 29 24.19 -4.05 -23.68
N THR A 30 24.74 -4.29 -24.87
CA THR A 30 24.44 -5.50 -25.65
C THR A 30 24.80 -6.76 -24.86
N PRO A 31 24.14 -7.91 -25.10
CA PRO A 31 24.45 -9.20 -24.45
C PRO A 31 25.86 -9.76 -24.69
N ALA A 32 26.74 -9.04 -25.38
CA ALA A 32 28.06 -9.53 -25.80
C ALA A 32 29.18 -9.35 -24.77
N LEU A 33 28.90 -8.84 -23.55
CA LEU A 33 29.90 -8.70 -22.49
C LEU A 33 29.85 -9.82 -21.42
N PHE A 34 29.01 -10.85 -21.61
CA PHE A 34 28.81 -11.95 -20.65
C PHE A 34 29.83 -13.09 -20.76
N GLU A 35 31.13 -12.76 -20.82
CA GLU A 35 32.19 -13.76 -20.59
C GLU A 35 33.31 -13.13 -19.75
N ALA A 36 33.34 -13.42 -18.44
CA ALA A 36 34.55 -13.28 -17.64
C ALA A 36 34.55 -14.18 -16.39
N SER A 37 35.22 -15.32 -16.54
CA SER A 37 36.14 -15.96 -15.59
C SER A 37 35.77 -15.98 -14.09
N GLY A 38 35.42 -17.18 -13.64
CA GLY A 38 35.47 -17.56 -12.23
C GLY A 38 36.86 -17.32 -11.64
N THR A 39 36.96 -16.31 -10.78
CA THR A 39 38.06 -16.12 -9.84
C THR A 39 37.43 -15.66 -8.54
N ILE A 40 37.68 -16.39 -7.45
CA ILE A 40 37.23 -16.01 -6.11
C ILE A 40 37.82 -14.63 -5.80
N ILE A 41 36.97 -13.61 -5.74
CA ILE A 41 37.36 -12.22 -5.50
C ILE A 41 37.62 -12.06 -4.00
N ASP A 42 38.80 -11.55 -3.67
CA ASP A 42 39.15 -11.12 -2.31
C ASP A 42 38.23 -9.98 -1.86
N THR A 43 37.31 -10.27 -0.94
CA THR A 43 36.34 -9.32 -0.38
C THR A 43 36.91 -8.49 0.77
N THR A 44 38.19 -8.66 1.15
CA THR A 44 38.74 -8.16 2.42
C THR A 44 39.52 -6.85 2.34
N SER A 45 39.69 -6.27 1.15
CA SER A 45 40.37 -4.98 0.97
C SER A 45 39.37 -3.82 0.86
N PRO A 46 39.55 -2.71 1.60
CA PRO A 46 38.63 -1.57 1.55
C PRO A 46 38.60 -0.95 0.15
N CYS A 47 37.41 -0.80 -0.41
CA CYS A 47 37.24 -0.20 -1.73
C CYS A 47 37.50 1.31 -1.67
N PRO A 48 38.07 1.91 -2.72
CA PRO A 48 38.25 3.35 -2.78
C PRO A 48 36.91 4.10 -2.83
N SER A 49 36.87 5.28 -2.22
CA SER A 49 35.76 6.23 -2.33
C SER A 49 35.97 7.18 -3.53
N TYR A 50 35.11 8.19 -3.66
CA TYR A 50 35.13 9.18 -4.73
C TYR A 50 35.67 10.54 -4.26
N VAL A 51 36.17 11.36 -5.18
CA VAL A 51 36.51 12.77 -4.95
C VAL A 51 35.60 13.67 -5.77
N LEU A 52 35.09 14.73 -5.15
CA LEU A 52 34.27 15.74 -5.80
C LEU A 52 35.14 16.68 -6.64
N GLN A 53 34.78 16.85 -7.91
CA GLN A 53 35.41 17.74 -8.87
C GLN A 53 34.36 18.57 -9.63
N ASN A 54 34.80 19.66 -10.27
CA ASN A 54 33.96 20.48 -11.14
C ASN A 54 32.64 20.96 -10.51
N LEU A 55 32.68 21.31 -9.22
CA LEU A 55 31.55 21.83 -8.46
C LEU A 55 30.99 23.10 -9.11
N ARG A 56 29.67 23.13 -9.29
CA ARG A 56 28.88 24.32 -9.62
C ARG A 56 27.72 24.40 -8.64
N GLU A 57 27.66 25.52 -7.94
CA GLU A 57 26.59 25.82 -6.98
C GLU A 57 25.87 27.08 -7.44
N ASP A 58 24.54 27.02 -7.48
CA ASP A 58 23.68 28.16 -7.75
C ASP A 58 22.61 28.30 -6.66
N THR A 59 21.72 29.27 -6.79
CA THR A 59 20.67 29.51 -5.79
C THR A 59 19.63 28.38 -5.71
N THR A 60 19.70 27.38 -6.59
CA THR A 60 18.70 26.34 -6.78
C THR A 60 19.24 24.93 -6.52
N GLY A 61 20.55 24.78 -6.37
CA GLY A 61 21.16 23.47 -6.17
C GLY A 61 22.67 23.41 -6.36
N VAL A 62 23.17 22.18 -6.40
CA VAL A 62 24.57 21.83 -6.61
C VAL A 62 24.67 20.82 -7.73
N THR A 63 25.63 20.99 -8.64
CA THR A 63 26.02 19.97 -9.61
C THR A 63 27.53 19.75 -9.54
N ALA A 64 27.97 18.50 -9.58
CA ALA A 64 29.39 18.16 -9.53
C ALA A 64 29.67 16.83 -10.24
N GLN A 65 30.95 16.56 -10.47
CA GLN A 65 31.45 15.25 -10.88
C GLN A 65 32.07 14.55 -9.68
N LEU A 66 31.85 13.24 -9.54
CA LEU A 66 32.56 12.41 -8.57
C LEU A 66 33.50 11.49 -9.34
N VAL A 67 34.78 11.49 -9.00
CA VAL A 67 35.81 10.68 -9.66
C VAL A 67 36.37 9.67 -8.67
N LEU A 68 36.44 8.40 -9.05
CA LEU A 68 36.94 7.34 -8.18
C LEU A 68 38.40 7.60 -7.77
N ILE A 69 38.71 7.47 -6.49
CA ILE A 69 40.05 7.74 -5.95
C ILE A 69 40.93 6.49 -6.12
N GLY A 70 42.02 6.59 -6.88
CA GLY A 70 42.98 5.48 -6.97
C GLY A 70 42.49 4.34 -7.88
N LYS A 71 42.87 3.10 -7.55
CA LYS A 71 42.62 1.93 -8.41
C LYS A 71 41.26 1.29 -8.08
N PRO A 72 40.39 1.04 -9.06
CA PRO A 72 39.16 0.26 -8.88
C PRO A 72 39.39 -1.04 -8.12
N CYS A 73 38.54 -1.33 -7.13
CA CYS A 73 38.59 -2.60 -6.42
C CYS A 73 37.96 -3.72 -7.24
N ASN A 74 36.94 -3.40 -8.04
CA ASN A 74 36.20 -4.32 -8.90
C ASN A 74 35.71 -5.60 -8.19
N ASN A 75 35.46 -5.52 -6.86
CA ASN A 75 34.72 -6.57 -6.17
C ASN A 75 33.25 -6.57 -6.58
N PHE A 76 32.65 -7.76 -6.69
CA PHE A 76 31.34 -8.01 -7.30
C PHE A 76 31.28 -7.67 -8.80
N THR A 77 31.39 -6.39 -9.16
CA THR A 77 31.38 -5.87 -10.54
C THR A 77 32.35 -4.70 -10.71
N ARG A 78 32.49 -4.25 -11.96
CA ARG A 78 33.35 -3.12 -12.35
C ARG A 78 32.89 -1.83 -11.68
N ASP A 79 33.82 -1.11 -11.05
CA ASP A 79 33.55 0.24 -10.52
C ASP A 79 33.34 1.25 -11.65
N VAL A 80 32.40 2.17 -11.45
CA VAL A 80 32.14 3.27 -12.40
C VAL A 80 33.06 4.45 -12.06
N PRO A 81 34.07 4.78 -12.88
CA PRO A 81 35.11 5.75 -12.48
C PRO A 81 34.61 7.20 -12.40
N HIS A 82 33.52 7.53 -13.10
CA HIS A 82 33.01 8.89 -13.23
C HIS A 82 31.50 8.92 -12.97
N LEU A 83 31.09 9.62 -11.91
CA LEU A 83 29.69 9.85 -11.57
C LEU A 83 29.34 11.34 -11.69
N LYS A 84 28.04 11.60 -11.76
CA LYS A 84 27.42 12.91 -11.73
C LYS A 84 26.59 13.03 -10.46
N LEU A 85 26.84 14.11 -9.69
CA LEU A 85 26.03 14.53 -8.55
C LEU A 85 25.13 15.68 -8.99
N GLU A 86 23.83 15.56 -8.76
CA GLU A 86 22.85 16.62 -8.92
C GLU A 86 22.03 16.77 -7.63
N VAL A 87 22.07 17.96 -7.03
CA VAL A 87 21.28 18.32 -5.86
C VAL A 87 20.37 19.47 -6.26
N ARG A 88 19.07 19.35 -5.99
CA ARG A 88 18.06 20.35 -6.35
C ARG A 88 17.14 20.64 -5.20
N TYR A 89 16.97 21.91 -4.88
CA TYR A 89 15.94 22.39 -3.97
C TYR A 89 14.65 22.57 -4.76
N GLU A 90 13.74 21.60 -4.66
CA GLU A 90 12.53 21.59 -5.48
C GLU A 90 11.42 22.46 -4.89
N THR A 91 11.24 22.41 -3.58
CA THR A 91 10.29 23.21 -2.81
C THR A 91 10.93 23.67 -1.48
N GLU A 92 10.18 24.41 -0.66
CA GLU A 92 10.58 24.73 0.71
C GLU A 92 10.94 23.48 1.52
N SER A 93 10.16 22.42 1.33
CA SER A 93 10.22 21.21 2.15
C SER A 93 10.80 19.98 1.45
N ARG A 94 11.25 20.09 0.19
CA ARG A 94 11.73 18.96 -0.60
C ARG A 94 13.10 19.22 -1.23
N LEU A 95 14.05 18.36 -0.87
CA LEU A 95 15.40 18.33 -1.41
C LEU A 95 15.60 17.03 -2.20
N HIS A 96 16.07 17.15 -3.45
CA HIS A 96 16.32 16.04 -4.36
C HIS A 96 17.83 15.86 -4.56
N VAL A 97 18.36 14.66 -4.31
CA VAL A 97 19.79 14.33 -4.43
C VAL A 97 19.93 13.11 -5.32
N LYS A 98 20.59 13.28 -6.47
CA LYS A 98 20.80 12.25 -7.48
C LYS A 98 22.29 12.00 -7.70
N ILE A 99 22.71 10.74 -7.58
CA ILE A 99 24.04 10.26 -7.98
C ILE A 99 23.85 9.21 -9.06
N SER A 100 24.39 9.48 -10.24
CA SER A 100 24.25 8.66 -11.45
C SER A 100 25.60 8.52 -12.14
N ASP A 101 25.76 7.55 -13.04
CA ASP A 101 26.96 7.46 -13.85
C ASP A 101 27.05 8.63 -14.85
N ALA A 102 28.26 9.08 -15.18
CA ALA A 102 28.45 10.25 -16.04
C ALA A 102 27.98 10.04 -17.49
N ASP A 103 27.97 8.78 -17.94
CA ASP A 103 27.62 8.38 -19.31
C ASP A 103 26.12 8.08 -19.47
N ASN A 104 25.36 8.04 -18.37
CA ASN A 104 23.93 7.68 -18.27
C ASN A 104 23.60 6.30 -18.88
N LEU A 105 24.47 5.33 -18.60
CA LEU A 105 24.32 3.92 -18.97
C LEU A 105 23.49 3.12 -17.97
N GLN A 106 23.44 3.54 -16.70
CA GLN A 106 22.62 2.86 -15.69
C GLN A 106 21.13 3.07 -15.95
N TYR A 107 20.34 2.05 -15.65
CA TYR A 107 18.88 2.14 -15.77
C TYR A 107 18.33 3.26 -14.87
N THR A 108 17.40 4.02 -15.43
CA THR A 108 16.64 5.04 -14.71
C THR A 108 15.17 4.92 -15.07
N ILE A 109 14.30 4.93 -14.07
CA ILE A 109 12.86 4.79 -14.27
C ILE A 109 12.34 5.89 -15.22
N PRO A 110 11.73 5.54 -16.36
CA PRO A 110 11.21 6.50 -17.33
C PRO A 110 10.08 7.37 -16.76
N GLU A 111 9.96 8.62 -17.24
CA GLU A 111 8.84 9.53 -16.90
C GLU A 111 7.47 8.96 -17.34
N SER A 112 7.45 8.08 -18.35
CA SER A 112 6.23 7.39 -18.78
C SER A 112 5.69 6.40 -17.75
N VAL A 113 6.56 5.88 -16.86
CA VAL A 113 6.19 4.97 -15.78
C VAL A 113 5.94 5.75 -14.49
N PHE A 114 6.94 6.54 -14.06
CA PHE A 114 6.88 7.38 -12.86
C PHE A 114 7.01 8.86 -13.23
N GLU A 115 5.92 9.60 -13.08
CA GLU A 115 5.88 11.05 -13.36
C GLU A 115 6.56 11.83 -12.22
N ARG A 116 7.74 12.40 -12.46
CA ARG A 116 8.44 13.20 -11.45
C ARG A 116 7.81 14.58 -11.29
N PRO A 117 7.90 15.20 -10.10
CA PRO A 117 7.42 16.56 -9.89
C PRO A 117 8.03 17.57 -10.87
N THR A 118 7.19 18.44 -11.45
CA THR A 118 7.66 19.49 -12.36
C THR A 118 8.38 20.59 -11.57
N SER A 119 9.70 20.66 -11.71
CA SER A 119 10.52 21.68 -11.04
C SER A 119 10.56 22.99 -11.84
N THR A 120 9.51 23.84 -11.77
CA THR A 120 9.63 25.23 -12.26
C THR A 120 8.61 26.22 -11.68
N PRO A 121 9.03 27.42 -11.22
CA PRO A 121 10.42 27.88 -11.09
C PRO A 121 11.09 27.33 -9.83
N ARG A 122 12.38 27.04 -9.96
CA ARG A 122 13.23 26.39 -8.95
C ARG A 122 13.27 27.17 -7.63
N PHE A 123 13.22 26.45 -6.51
CA PHE A 123 13.15 27.05 -5.18
C PHE A 123 14.51 27.58 -4.72
N ASN A 124 14.50 28.70 -4.00
CA ASN A 124 15.73 29.32 -3.50
C ASN A 124 16.27 28.52 -2.30
N SER A 125 17.48 28.01 -2.40
CA SER A 125 18.14 27.20 -1.37
C SER A 125 18.20 27.89 0.00
N LYS A 126 18.26 29.23 0.04
CA LYS A 126 18.28 30.01 1.28
C LYS A 126 16.96 30.01 2.04
N ALA A 127 15.86 29.74 1.35
CA ALA A 127 14.52 29.68 1.93
C ALA A 127 14.09 28.24 2.27
N ALA A 128 14.90 27.23 1.94
CA ALA A 128 14.53 25.82 2.13
C ALA A 128 14.72 25.39 3.59
N ASP A 129 13.85 24.50 4.06
CA ASP A 129 13.90 23.89 5.40
C ASP A 129 15.13 23.02 5.60
N LEU A 130 15.56 22.36 4.52
CA LEU A 130 16.70 21.45 4.49
C LEU A 130 17.93 22.15 3.93
N GLN A 131 19.10 21.69 4.36
CA GLN A 131 20.37 22.13 3.83
C GLN A 131 21.24 20.93 3.45
N PHE A 132 21.67 20.90 2.19
CA PHE A 132 22.67 19.96 1.71
C PHE A 132 24.07 20.46 2.06
N ASN A 133 24.87 19.60 2.68
CA ASN A 133 26.27 19.86 3.02
C ASN A 133 27.14 18.71 2.50
N TYR A 134 28.40 19.00 2.16
CA TYR A 134 29.30 17.99 1.59
C TYR A 134 30.76 18.20 1.99
N GLN A 135 31.52 17.11 1.92
CA GLN A 135 32.97 17.06 2.01
C GLN A 135 33.54 16.59 0.65
N PRO A 136 34.55 17.27 0.07
CA PRO A 136 35.04 16.92 -1.26
C PRO A 136 35.85 15.62 -1.37
N SER A 137 36.66 15.25 -0.37
CA SER A 137 37.58 14.10 -0.45
C SER A 137 37.88 13.49 0.93
N PRO A 138 37.70 12.18 1.14
CA PRO A 138 36.76 11.35 0.37
C PRO A 138 35.38 12.00 0.37
N PHE A 139 34.61 11.80 -0.70
CA PHE A 139 33.31 12.40 -0.86
C PHE A 139 32.35 11.86 0.21
N ALA A 140 31.68 12.78 0.90
CA ALA A 140 30.61 12.49 1.82
C ALA A 140 29.62 13.66 1.80
N PHE A 141 28.35 13.40 2.11
CA PHE A 141 27.34 14.44 2.24
C PHE A 141 26.46 14.21 3.46
N TRP A 142 25.84 15.28 3.94
CA TRP A 142 24.88 15.21 5.02
C TRP A 142 23.82 16.29 4.90
N ILE A 143 22.63 16.00 5.44
CA ILE A 143 21.47 16.86 5.35
C ILE A 143 21.08 17.30 6.75
N THR A 144 20.95 18.61 6.95
CA THR A 144 20.52 19.20 8.22
C THR A 144 19.24 20.00 8.03
N ARG A 145 18.56 20.28 9.15
CA ARG A 145 17.49 21.29 9.17
C ARG A 145 18.13 22.67 9.29
N ARG A 146 17.65 23.62 8.50
CA ARG A 146 18.17 25.00 8.49
C ARG A 146 17.88 25.74 9.79
N ASN A 147 16.74 25.45 10.43
CA ASN A 147 16.35 26.07 11.70
C ASN A 147 17.15 25.55 12.91
N ASP A 148 17.84 24.42 12.76
CA ASP A 148 18.69 23.82 13.78
C ASP A 148 19.93 23.16 13.14
N PRO A 149 20.90 23.96 12.65
CA PRO A 149 22.07 23.44 11.94
C PRO A 149 23.07 22.71 12.85
N HIS A 150 22.89 22.79 14.19
CA HIS A 150 23.73 22.13 15.18
C HIS A 150 23.14 20.80 15.68
N ALA A 151 21.88 20.50 15.34
CA ALA A 151 21.30 19.18 15.58
C ALA A 151 22.05 18.08 14.83
N VAL A 152 21.89 16.85 15.33
CA VAL A 152 22.33 15.63 14.62
C VAL A 152 21.74 15.66 13.21
N PRO A 153 22.54 15.46 12.15
CA PRO A 153 22.03 15.47 10.78
C PRO A 153 20.92 14.42 10.56
N LEU A 154 20.07 14.67 9.58
CA LEU A 154 18.97 13.79 9.19
C LEU A 154 19.49 12.58 8.39
N PHE A 155 20.49 12.82 7.55
CA PHE A 155 21.21 11.82 6.76
C PHE A 155 22.69 12.22 6.77
N ASP A 156 23.61 11.32 7.13
CA ASP A 156 25.02 11.63 7.33
C ASP A 156 25.93 10.49 6.85
N THR A 157 26.61 10.71 5.73
CA THR A 157 27.52 9.71 5.15
C THR A 157 28.99 9.97 5.51
N ARG A 158 29.27 10.85 6.48
CA ARG A 158 30.66 11.18 6.85
C ARG A 158 31.32 9.99 7.56
N PRO A 159 32.56 9.61 7.18
CA PRO A 159 33.30 8.57 7.89
C PRO A 159 33.47 8.83 9.38
N THR A 160 33.56 10.10 9.81
CA THR A 160 33.69 10.48 11.23
C THR A 160 32.41 10.27 12.05
N SER A 161 31.26 10.13 11.38
CA SER A 161 29.96 9.89 12.01
C SER A 161 29.58 8.41 12.01
N LEU A 162 30.35 7.58 11.33
CA LEU A 162 30.10 6.14 11.19
C LEU A 162 31.03 5.37 12.14
N PRO A 163 30.62 4.18 12.61
CA PRO A 163 31.44 3.36 13.49
C PRO A 163 32.69 2.83 12.76
N GLU A 164 33.65 2.32 13.53
CA GLU A 164 34.82 1.64 12.95
C GLU A 164 34.39 0.32 12.29
N ALA A 165 34.96 0.04 11.12
CA ALA A 165 34.75 -1.17 10.33
C ALA A 165 36.11 -1.88 10.07
N PRO A 166 36.15 -3.21 9.85
CA PRO A 166 35.00 -4.12 9.71
C PRO A 166 34.30 -4.39 11.05
N THR A 167 32.98 -4.52 10.99
CA THR A 167 32.13 -4.83 12.14
C THR A 167 30.95 -5.71 11.72
N THR A 168 30.18 -6.21 12.67
CA THR A 168 28.98 -7.00 12.42
C THR A 168 27.78 -6.39 13.13
N ALA A 169 26.59 -6.64 12.58
CA ALA A 169 25.34 -6.28 13.21
C ALA A 169 24.34 -7.43 13.13
N ALA A 170 23.57 -7.62 14.20
CA ALA A 170 22.49 -8.58 14.24
C ALA A 170 21.28 -8.08 13.45
N VAL A 171 20.61 -8.96 12.71
CA VAL A 171 19.33 -8.70 12.06
C VAL A 171 18.22 -9.62 12.59
N THR A 172 16.96 -9.23 12.40
CA THR A 172 15.75 -9.86 12.97
C THR A 172 15.64 -11.35 12.72
N ASN A 173 16.23 -11.86 11.63
CA ASN A 173 16.15 -13.28 11.25
C ASN A 173 17.21 -14.13 11.97
N GLY A 174 17.87 -13.61 13.02
CA GLY A 174 18.90 -14.29 13.80
C GLY A 174 20.29 -14.32 13.16
N ASN A 175 20.40 -13.81 11.92
CA ASN A 175 21.66 -13.73 11.19
C ASN A 175 22.46 -12.48 11.57
N ASN A 176 23.77 -12.54 11.35
CA ASN A 176 24.63 -11.36 11.43
C ASN A 176 25.01 -10.92 10.02
N VAL A 177 24.95 -9.62 9.77
CA VAL A 177 25.41 -9.01 8.52
C VAL A 177 26.80 -8.43 8.73
N SER A 178 27.72 -8.73 7.81
CA SER A 178 29.06 -8.12 7.80
C SER A 178 29.01 -6.70 7.21
N LEU A 179 29.75 -5.79 7.84
CA LEU A 179 29.92 -4.40 7.47
C LEU A 179 31.42 -4.12 7.31
N GLU A 180 31.94 -4.29 6.09
CA GLU A 180 33.39 -4.26 5.79
C GLU A 180 33.98 -2.84 5.82
N ASP A 181 33.34 -1.92 5.10
CA ASP A 181 33.64 -0.49 5.07
C ASP A 181 32.35 0.28 4.75
N PHE A 182 32.39 1.60 4.84
CA PHE A 182 31.23 2.47 4.56
C PHE A 182 31.50 3.49 3.45
N ASN A 183 32.47 3.21 2.58
CA ASN A 183 32.74 4.07 1.44
C ASN A 183 31.59 3.99 0.43
N LEU A 184 31.31 5.11 -0.26
CA LEU A 184 30.36 5.11 -1.39
C LEU A 184 30.87 4.14 -2.45
N LYS A 185 30.11 3.08 -2.73
CA LYS A 185 30.38 2.13 -3.81
C LYS A 185 29.35 2.34 -4.91
N PHE A 186 29.83 2.48 -6.13
CA PHE A 186 28.98 2.63 -7.33
C PHE A 186 29.61 1.80 -8.44
N LYS A 187 29.00 0.64 -8.71
CA LYS A 187 29.46 -0.35 -9.69
C LYS A 187 28.30 -0.74 -10.59
N ASP A 188 28.62 -1.47 -11.65
CA ASP A 188 27.64 -1.85 -12.66
C ASP A 188 26.42 -2.60 -12.08
N GLN A 189 26.61 -3.50 -11.09
CA GLN A 189 25.52 -4.23 -10.40
C GLN A 189 25.71 -4.28 -8.87
N TYR A 190 26.33 -3.25 -8.29
CA TYR A 190 26.41 -3.11 -6.83
C TYR A 190 26.59 -1.66 -6.43
N LEU A 191 25.57 -1.11 -5.78
CA LEU A 191 25.56 0.23 -5.23
C LEU A 191 25.47 0.12 -3.71
N GLU A 192 26.32 0.85 -2.99
CA GLU A 192 26.30 0.89 -1.53
C GLU A 192 26.42 2.33 -1.02
N LEU A 193 25.52 2.70 -0.10
CA LEU A 193 25.55 3.98 0.61
C LEU A 193 25.06 3.79 2.04
N THR A 194 25.81 4.33 3.00
CA THR A 194 25.49 4.25 4.42
C THR A 194 25.30 5.64 5.01
N SER A 195 24.29 5.80 5.86
CA SER A 195 24.05 6.98 6.68
C SER A 195 23.99 6.61 8.15
N ALA A 196 24.62 7.44 8.99
CA ALA A 196 24.48 7.37 10.43
C ALA A 196 23.08 7.83 10.88
N LEU A 197 22.56 7.19 11.91
CA LEU A 197 21.31 7.49 12.59
C LEU A 197 21.55 7.56 14.11
N PRO A 198 20.73 8.34 14.84
CA PRO A 198 20.72 8.27 16.29
C PRO A 198 20.46 6.84 16.79
N LEU A 199 21.06 6.48 17.93
CA LEU A 199 20.85 5.18 18.56
C LEU A 199 19.35 4.92 18.81
N ASP A 200 18.87 3.75 18.41
CA ASP A 200 17.47 3.31 18.61
C ASP A 200 16.45 4.33 18.06
N THR A 201 16.74 4.89 16.88
CA THR A 201 15.83 5.86 16.25
C THR A 201 14.48 5.23 15.86
N ASN A 202 13.43 6.04 15.76
CA ASN A 202 12.10 5.56 15.38
C ASN A 202 11.94 5.63 13.85
N VAL A 203 11.98 4.47 13.19
CA VAL A 203 11.81 4.36 11.74
C VAL A 203 10.54 3.57 11.40
N TYR A 204 9.79 4.06 10.42
CA TYR A 204 8.54 3.47 9.92
C TYR A 204 8.54 3.46 8.39
N GLY A 205 8.00 2.40 7.77
CA GLY A 205 8.02 2.20 6.31
C GLY A 205 8.93 1.04 5.90
N LEU A 206 9.52 1.13 4.70
CA LEU A 206 10.28 0.04 4.07
C LEU A 206 9.44 -1.24 3.94
N GLY A 207 8.38 -1.14 3.14
CA GLY A 207 7.51 -2.26 2.79
C GLY A 207 7.75 -2.75 1.37
N GLU A 208 7.06 -3.78 0.90
CA GLU A 208 6.03 -4.52 1.63
C GLU A 208 6.62 -5.67 2.45
N VAL A 209 6.16 -5.83 3.69
CA VAL A 209 6.71 -6.82 4.63
C VAL A 209 5.79 -7.05 5.82
N VAL A 210 5.73 -8.31 6.26
CA VAL A 210 5.22 -8.70 7.57
C VAL A 210 6.35 -8.63 8.59
N ALA A 211 6.46 -7.51 9.31
CA ALA A 211 7.58 -7.25 10.21
C ALA A 211 7.35 -7.86 11.61
N SER A 212 8.27 -8.71 12.09
CA SER A 212 8.24 -9.22 13.48
C SER A 212 8.38 -8.09 14.52
N SER A 213 9.10 -7.04 14.15
CA SER A 213 9.30 -5.81 14.95
C SER A 213 8.05 -4.94 15.09
N GLY A 214 7.00 -5.20 14.30
CA GLY A 214 5.77 -4.41 14.27
C GLY A 214 5.86 -3.20 13.35
N PHE A 215 5.03 -2.19 13.57
CA PHE A 215 4.97 -1.00 12.70
C PHE A 215 6.25 -0.14 12.80
N ARG A 216 6.84 -0.05 13.99
CA ARG A 216 8.17 0.56 14.22
C ARG A 216 9.24 -0.48 13.90
N ARG A 217 10.13 -0.17 12.96
CA ARG A 217 11.18 -1.09 12.52
C ARG A 217 12.24 -1.27 13.61
N ALA A 218 12.74 -2.49 13.76
CA ALA A 218 13.79 -2.80 14.74
C ALA A 218 15.12 -2.17 14.32
N ILE A 219 15.76 -1.47 15.26
CA ILE A 219 17.08 -0.88 15.06
C ILE A 219 17.87 -0.86 16.36
N SER A 220 18.40 -2.02 16.74
CA SER A 220 19.11 -2.20 18.01
C SER A 220 20.35 -3.07 17.86
N THR A 221 21.17 -3.15 18.91
CA THR A 221 22.32 -4.07 18.98
C THR A 221 21.89 -5.53 19.12
N GLU A 222 20.66 -5.78 19.56
CA GLU A 222 20.09 -7.12 19.79
C GLU A 222 19.29 -7.64 18.59
N GLY A 223 18.98 -6.76 17.63
CA GLY A 223 18.28 -7.07 16.39
C GLY A 223 17.94 -5.82 15.58
N GLY A 224 18.34 -5.80 14.31
CA GLY A 224 18.03 -4.77 13.33
C GLY A 224 17.21 -5.29 12.15
N THR A 225 16.63 -4.41 11.34
CA THR A 225 15.86 -4.79 10.16
C THR A 225 16.76 -5.00 8.95
N LEU A 226 16.53 -6.09 8.22
CA LEU A 226 17.00 -6.27 6.84
C LEU A 226 15.76 -6.31 5.97
N GLN A 227 15.53 -5.26 5.16
CA GLN A 227 14.43 -5.24 4.22
C GLN A 227 14.91 -5.47 2.80
N THR A 228 14.50 -6.58 2.21
CA THR A 228 14.69 -6.86 0.78
C THR A 228 13.59 -6.17 -0.03
N MET A 229 13.94 -5.59 -1.18
CA MET A 229 13.03 -4.96 -2.14
C MET A 229 13.05 -5.76 -3.44
N TRP A 230 12.12 -6.70 -3.54
CA TRP A 230 11.88 -7.50 -4.74
C TRP A 230 10.46 -8.06 -4.64
N ALA A 231 9.57 -7.65 -5.55
CA ALA A 231 8.19 -8.12 -5.59
C ALA A 231 8.15 -9.66 -5.68
N ARG A 232 7.30 -10.30 -4.88
CA ARG A 232 7.29 -11.75 -4.75
C ARG A 232 5.91 -12.28 -4.41
N ASP A 233 5.48 -13.26 -5.19
CA ASP A 233 4.31 -14.05 -4.89
C ASP A 233 4.65 -15.10 -3.81
N ILE A 234 4.28 -14.79 -2.57
CA ILE A 234 4.45 -15.67 -1.42
C ILE A 234 3.39 -15.32 -0.37
N ALA A 235 2.95 -16.30 0.42
CA ALA A 235 1.98 -16.06 1.49
C ALA A 235 2.68 -15.61 2.79
N ASP A 236 2.86 -14.29 2.91
CA ASP A 236 3.15 -13.53 4.13
C ASP A 236 4.23 -14.06 5.09
N PRO A 237 5.43 -14.44 4.61
CA PRO A 237 6.54 -14.79 5.48
C PRO A 237 6.98 -13.60 6.33
N ILE A 238 7.41 -13.90 7.56
CA ILE A 238 7.84 -12.89 8.51
C ILE A 238 9.25 -12.41 8.16
N ASP A 239 9.44 -11.09 8.16
CA ASP A 239 10.72 -10.39 7.89
C ASP A 239 11.34 -10.75 6.52
N GLU A 240 10.50 -10.97 5.51
CA GLU A 240 10.90 -11.21 4.12
C GLU A 240 10.11 -10.32 3.14
N ASN A 241 10.64 -10.14 1.93
CA ASN A 241 9.95 -9.42 0.86
C ASN A 241 8.72 -10.17 0.35
N ILE A 242 7.64 -9.42 0.06
CA ILE A 242 6.39 -9.96 -0.47
C ILE A 242 5.97 -9.19 -1.74
N TYR A 243 4.70 -8.87 -1.94
CA TYR A 243 4.13 -8.43 -3.22
C TYR A 243 4.66 -7.08 -3.73
N GLY A 244 4.85 -6.09 -2.85
CA GLY A 244 5.27 -4.74 -3.21
C GLY A 244 6.68 -4.32 -2.77
N SER A 245 7.21 -3.28 -3.40
CA SER A 245 8.52 -2.67 -3.07
C SER A 245 8.39 -1.15 -2.88
N HIS A 246 8.51 -0.69 -1.64
CA HIS A 246 8.34 0.71 -1.20
C HIS A 246 9.57 1.19 -0.40
N PRO A 247 10.65 1.62 -1.08
CA PRO A 247 11.88 2.13 -0.47
C PRO A 247 11.74 3.58 0.08
N VAL A 248 10.73 3.80 0.92
CA VAL A 248 10.46 5.04 1.64
C VAL A 248 10.36 4.76 3.14
N TYR A 249 10.95 5.65 3.95
CA TYR A 249 10.75 5.63 5.40
C TYR A 249 10.56 7.01 6.00
N LEU A 250 9.94 7.03 7.17
CA LEU A 250 9.82 8.18 8.04
C LEU A 250 10.72 7.95 9.26
N GLU A 251 11.50 8.95 9.65
CA GLU A 251 12.25 8.94 10.90
C GLU A 251 11.67 9.99 11.85
N HIS A 252 11.29 9.56 13.05
CA HIS A 252 10.66 10.38 14.09
C HIS A 252 11.58 10.60 15.29
N ARG A 253 11.96 11.86 15.53
CA ARG A 253 12.89 12.26 16.59
C ARG A 253 12.17 13.04 17.68
N PHE A 254 12.12 12.50 18.89
CA PHE A 254 11.66 13.21 20.07
C PHE A 254 12.82 13.90 20.78
N ASN A 255 12.68 15.21 21.02
CA ASN A 255 13.66 15.98 21.79
C ASN A 255 13.20 16.07 23.24
N GLN A 256 13.90 15.38 24.15
CA GLN A 256 13.58 15.39 25.58
C GLN A 256 13.71 16.79 26.22
N GLY A 257 14.61 17.64 25.72
CA GLY A 257 14.84 18.97 26.26
C GLY A 257 13.70 19.96 25.96
N SER A 258 13.10 19.87 24.77
CA SER A 258 11.96 20.71 24.38
C SER A 258 10.61 20.03 24.56
N ASN A 259 10.58 18.72 24.80
CA ASN A 259 9.36 17.89 24.81
C ASN A 259 8.54 18.06 23.52
N THR A 260 9.24 18.11 22.39
CA THR A 260 8.66 18.22 21.04
C THR A 260 9.34 17.26 20.09
N SER A 261 8.60 16.77 19.11
CA SER A 261 9.11 15.89 18.08
C SER A 261 9.23 16.55 16.72
N GLN A 262 10.12 16.02 15.90
CA GLN A 262 10.24 16.34 14.49
C GLN A 262 10.38 15.06 13.66
N THR A 263 9.72 15.04 12.51
CA THR A 263 9.70 13.92 11.57
C THR A 263 10.23 14.38 10.22
N HIS A 264 10.97 13.52 9.54
CA HIS A 264 11.32 13.71 8.14
C HIS A 264 11.15 12.40 7.37
N GLY A 265 11.14 12.50 6.05
CA GLY A 265 11.05 11.33 5.16
C GLY A 265 12.28 11.23 4.26
N VAL A 266 12.65 9.99 3.95
CA VAL A 266 13.66 9.67 2.93
C VAL A 266 13.05 8.65 1.98
N PHE A 267 13.08 8.96 0.69
CA PHE A 267 12.58 8.11 -0.37
C PHE A 267 13.67 7.89 -1.40
N LEU A 268 13.99 6.63 -1.71
CA LEU A 268 14.89 6.24 -2.79
C LEU A 268 14.05 5.77 -3.99
N LEU A 269 14.04 6.53 -5.08
CA LEU A 269 13.38 6.13 -6.31
C LEU A 269 14.26 5.13 -7.07
N SER A 270 14.08 3.83 -6.80
CA SER A 270 14.76 2.74 -7.49
C SER A 270 13.84 1.55 -7.71
N ALA A 271 13.92 0.96 -8.90
CA ALA A 271 13.23 -0.30 -9.24
C ALA A 271 14.14 -1.52 -9.08
N ALA A 272 15.44 -1.32 -8.92
CA ALA A 272 16.39 -2.41 -8.80
C ALA A 272 16.18 -3.22 -7.50
N GLY A 273 16.48 -4.52 -7.56
CA GLY A 273 16.57 -5.35 -6.37
C GLY A 273 17.51 -4.73 -5.33
N SER A 274 17.11 -4.69 -4.07
CA SER A 274 17.96 -4.09 -3.03
C SER A 274 17.72 -4.66 -1.64
N ASP A 275 18.74 -4.57 -0.77
CA ASP A 275 18.61 -4.71 0.68
C ASP A 275 18.77 -3.33 1.33
N ILE A 276 17.85 -2.98 2.22
CA ILE A 276 17.92 -1.80 3.07
C ILE A 276 18.04 -2.27 4.52
N LEU A 277 19.19 -1.99 5.11
CA LEU A 277 19.56 -2.42 6.46
C LEU A 277 19.32 -1.28 7.45
N LEU A 278 18.58 -1.54 8.52
CA LEU A 278 18.48 -0.68 9.70
C LEU A 278 19.11 -1.40 10.89
N VAL A 279 20.37 -1.10 11.18
CA VAL A 279 21.16 -1.91 12.11
C VAL A 279 21.96 -1.06 13.08
N THR A 280 22.25 -1.61 14.26
CA THR A 280 23.22 -1.01 15.19
C THR A 280 24.38 -1.99 15.34
N PRO A 281 25.60 -1.65 14.86
CA PRO A 281 26.75 -2.54 14.98
C PRO A 281 27.10 -2.87 16.43
N GLN A 282 27.67 -4.06 16.65
CA GLN A 282 28.04 -4.51 18.00
C GLN A 282 29.02 -3.54 18.66
N GLY A 283 28.71 -3.10 19.88
CA GLY A 283 29.54 -2.14 20.63
C GLY A 283 29.47 -0.68 20.14
N SER A 284 28.67 -0.39 19.12
CA SER A 284 28.43 0.97 18.61
C SER A 284 27.32 1.67 19.38
N ASN A 285 27.43 3.00 19.53
CA ASN A 285 26.37 3.89 19.98
C ASN A 285 25.69 4.65 18.82
N ILE A 286 25.93 4.18 17.60
CA ILE A 286 25.42 4.76 16.35
C ILE A 286 24.65 3.66 15.63
N SER A 287 23.39 3.95 15.31
CA SER A 287 22.58 3.13 14.41
C SER A 287 22.82 3.57 12.96
N LEU A 288 22.50 2.71 12.00
CA LEU A 288 22.81 2.92 10.58
C LEU A 288 21.59 2.61 9.72
N VAL A 289 21.44 3.37 8.63
CA VAL A 289 20.72 2.91 7.44
C VAL A 289 21.73 2.68 6.32
N GLN A 290 21.74 1.47 5.74
CA GLN A 290 22.60 1.14 4.60
C GLN A 290 21.75 0.60 3.44
N TYR A 291 21.99 1.14 2.26
CA TYR A 291 21.38 0.70 1.00
C TYR A 291 22.37 -0.16 0.24
N ARG A 292 21.93 -1.33 -0.22
CA ARG A 292 22.69 -2.22 -1.12
C ARG A 292 21.80 -2.59 -2.31
N ALA A 293 22.09 -2.08 -3.50
CA ALA A 293 21.24 -2.31 -4.69
C ALA A 293 22.02 -3.00 -5.81
N ILE A 294 21.34 -3.85 -6.59
CA ILE A 294 21.95 -4.64 -7.69
C ILE A 294 21.87 -3.96 -9.06
N GLY A 295 21.60 -2.64 -9.11
CA GLY A 295 21.56 -1.87 -10.35
C GLY A 295 20.97 -0.47 -10.17
N GLY A 296 20.96 0.30 -11.26
CA GLY A 296 20.35 1.62 -11.33
C GLY A 296 21.22 2.73 -10.74
N ILE A 297 20.58 3.66 -10.04
CA ILE A 297 21.19 4.89 -9.53
C ILE A 297 20.71 5.21 -8.12
N PHE A 298 21.39 6.15 -7.44
CA PHE A 298 20.86 6.74 -6.20
C PHE A 298 20.05 7.99 -6.53
N ASP A 299 18.73 7.89 -6.47
CA ASP A 299 17.77 8.98 -6.74
C ASP A 299 16.94 9.27 -5.46
N PHE A 300 17.46 10.11 -4.57
CA PHE A 300 16.89 10.35 -3.24
C PHE A 300 16.04 11.62 -3.18
N TYR A 301 14.87 11.52 -2.54
CA TYR A 301 14.06 12.64 -2.10
C TYR A 301 14.05 12.72 -0.57
N PHE A 302 14.33 13.91 -0.05
CA PHE A 302 14.28 14.22 1.37
C PHE A 302 13.14 15.18 1.65
N LEU A 303 12.30 14.84 2.63
CA LEU A 303 11.04 15.52 2.96
C LEU A 303 11.12 16.10 4.37
N SER A 304 10.95 17.42 4.54
CA SER A 304 11.27 18.10 5.79
C SER A 304 10.26 17.84 6.92
N GLY A 305 9.00 17.50 6.65
CA GLY A 305 7.94 17.46 7.67
C GLY A 305 7.46 18.86 8.08
N PRO A 306 7.39 19.22 9.39
CA PRO A 306 8.03 18.54 10.53
C PRO A 306 7.14 17.51 11.26
N THR A 307 5.85 17.40 10.95
CA THR A 307 4.96 16.40 11.57
C THR A 307 4.88 15.14 10.71
N PRO A 308 4.56 13.95 11.26
CA PRO A 308 4.41 12.73 10.48
C PRO A 308 3.40 12.89 9.34
N LYS A 309 2.24 13.51 9.63
CA LYS A 309 1.23 13.84 8.63
C LYS A 309 1.81 14.64 7.46
N ARG A 310 2.58 15.70 7.74
CA ARG A 310 3.11 16.56 6.68
C ARG A 310 4.15 15.85 5.81
N VAL A 311 4.96 14.96 6.39
CA VAL A 311 5.91 14.13 5.61
C VAL A 311 5.16 13.23 4.62
N ILE A 312 4.06 12.61 5.04
CA ILE A 312 3.23 11.74 4.19
C ILE A 312 2.60 12.54 3.03
N GLU A 313 2.09 13.75 3.32
CA GLU A 313 1.57 14.65 2.28
C GLU A 313 2.67 15.07 1.29
N GLN A 314 3.85 15.43 1.79
CA GLN A 314 5.02 15.77 0.95
C GLN A 314 5.47 14.59 0.09
N TYR A 315 5.35 13.36 0.57
CA TYR A 315 5.61 12.16 -0.22
C TYR A 315 4.56 11.98 -1.33
N GLY A 316 3.27 12.20 -1.03
CA GLY A 316 2.19 12.24 -2.03
C GLY A 316 2.38 13.30 -3.11
N GLU A 317 2.97 14.45 -2.77
CA GLU A 317 3.39 15.48 -3.75
C GLU A 317 4.49 14.99 -4.71
N VAL A 318 5.20 13.89 -4.38
CA VAL A 318 6.24 13.27 -5.21
C VAL A 318 5.69 12.12 -6.04
N VAL A 319 5.02 11.16 -5.38
CA VAL A 319 4.58 9.91 -6.03
C VAL A 319 3.19 10.00 -6.66
N GLY A 320 2.49 11.12 -6.47
CA GLY A 320 1.13 11.31 -6.93
C GLY A 320 0.11 11.00 -5.83
N LEU A 321 -1.00 11.74 -5.87
CA LEU A 321 -2.05 11.65 -4.87
C LEU A 321 -2.96 10.44 -5.12
N PRO A 322 -3.49 9.81 -4.04
CA PRO A 322 -4.37 8.66 -4.14
C PRO A 322 -5.60 8.87 -5.04
N THR A 323 -5.97 7.84 -5.80
CA THR A 323 -7.16 7.83 -6.66
C THR A 323 -8.44 8.04 -5.85
N TRP A 324 -9.42 8.65 -6.49
CA TRP A 324 -10.74 8.85 -5.91
C TRP A 324 -11.55 7.56 -5.94
N GLN A 325 -11.91 7.06 -4.77
CA GLN A 325 -12.73 5.86 -4.65
C GLN A 325 -14.21 6.18 -4.88
N PRO A 326 -14.97 5.31 -5.56
CA PRO A 326 -16.42 5.40 -5.59
C PRO A 326 -17.00 5.08 -4.21
N VAL A 327 -18.15 5.67 -3.88
CA VAL A 327 -18.71 5.59 -2.53
C VAL A 327 -19.18 4.18 -2.16
N TRP A 328 -19.67 3.42 -3.13
CA TRP A 328 -20.00 2.01 -2.94
C TRP A 328 -18.76 1.16 -2.57
N GLY A 329 -17.55 1.59 -2.94
CA GLY A 329 -16.32 0.88 -2.58
C GLY A 329 -16.07 0.79 -1.07
N PHE A 330 -16.68 1.67 -0.27
CA PHE A 330 -16.58 1.60 1.19
C PHE A 330 -17.52 0.56 1.82
N GLY A 331 -18.31 -0.17 1.04
CA GLY A 331 -19.23 -1.18 1.53
C GLY A 331 -18.54 -2.44 2.05
N PHE A 332 -19.32 -3.47 2.35
CA PHE A 332 -18.80 -4.81 2.63
C PHE A 332 -18.74 -5.64 1.34
N HIS A 333 -17.60 -6.32 1.13
CA HIS A 333 -17.30 -7.12 -0.05
C HIS A 333 -17.21 -8.60 0.33
N LEU A 334 -17.79 -9.49 -0.48
CA LEU A 334 -17.74 -10.94 -0.26
C LEU A 334 -17.14 -11.67 -1.47
N CYS A 335 -16.15 -12.52 -1.21
CA CYS A 335 -15.43 -13.32 -2.20
C CYS A 335 -15.08 -14.71 -1.64
N ARG A 336 -14.76 -15.64 -2.52
CA ARG A 336 -14.08 -16.92 -2.23
C ARG A 336 -13.49 -17.47 -3.53
N TRP A 337 -12.32 -18.09 -3.42
CA TRP A 337 -11.88 -19.08 -4.40
C TRP A 337 -12.60 -20.42 -4.14
N GLY A 338 -13.44 -20.87 -5.07
CA GLY A 338 -14.13 -22.15 -5.01
C GLY A 338 -15.66 -22.08 -5.00
N TYR A 339 -16.28 -20.95 -5.35
CA TYR A 339 -17.72 -20.97 -5.69
C TYR A 339 -17.88 -21.73 -7.01
N GLN A 340 -18.43 -22.94 -6.95
CA GLN A 340 -18.29 -23.94 -8.02
C GLN A 340 -19.12 -23.61 -9.27
N ASN A 341 -20.18 -22.82 -9.10
CA ASN A 341 -21.07 -22.41 -10.17
C ASN A 341 -21.90 -21.18 -9.77
N LEU A 342 -22.53 -20.57 -10.78
CA LEU A 342 -23.34 -19.37 -10.62
C LEU A 342 -24.47 -19.50 -9.60
N ASN A 343 -25.07 -20.68 -9.44
CA ASN A 343 -26.16 -20.88 -8.48
C ASN A 343 -25.65 -20.79 -7.04
N GLU A 344 -24.47 -21.34 -6.77
CA GLU A 344 -23.81 -21.20 -5.47
C GLU A 344 -23.47 -19.74 -5.17
N THR A 345 -22.89 -18.99 -6.12
CA THR A 345 -22.65 -17.55 -5.99
C THR A 345 -23.95 -16.79 -5.66
N ARG A 346 -25.03 -17.06 -6.38
CA ARG A 346 -26.35 -16.43 -6.13
C ARG A 346 -26.90 -16.79 -4.75
N GLU A 347 -26.73 -18.04 -4.31
CA GLU A 347 -27.17 -18.50 -2.99
C GLU A 347 -26.49 -17.70 -1.86
N GLN A 348 -25.22 -17.32 -2.01
CA GLN A 348 -24.53 -16.51 -1.00
C GLN A 348 -25.18 -15.13 -0.84
N VAL A 349 -25.53 -14.49 -1.96
CA VAL A 349 -26.21 -13.19 -1.97
C VAL A 349 -27.58 -13.28 -1.29
N ILE A 350 -28.34 -14.34 -1.60
CA ILE A 350 -29.65 -14.60 -0.97
C ILE A 350 -29.51 -14.80 0.54
N ARG A 351 -28.57 -15.65 0.98
CA ARG A 351 -28.37 -15.94 2.41
C ARG A 351 -27.89 -14.73 3.20
N MET A 352 -27.03 -13.90 2.62
CA MET A 352 -26.62 -12.62 3.22
C MET A 352 -27.82 -11.69 3.43
N ARG A 353 -28.72 -11.62 2.42
CA ARG A 353 -29.96 -10.84 2.51
C ARG A 353 -30.92 -11.39 3.55
N GLU A 354 -31.13 -12.70 3.59
CA GLU A 354 -31.99 -13.39 4.58
C GLU A 354 -31.50 -13.21 6.02
N ALA A 355 -30.17 -13.17 6.22
CA ALA A 355 -29.54 -12.93 7.51
C ALA A 355 -29.48 -11.44 7.91
N ASP A 356 -29.99 -10.53 7.06
CA ASP A 356 -29.94 -9.07 7.22
C ASP A 356 -28.50 -8.54 7.42
N ILE A 357 -27.54 -9.13 6.73
CA ILE A 357 -26.14 -8.69 6.75
C ILE A 357 -25.89 -7.89 5.47
N PRO A 358 -25.59 -6.58 5.56
CA PRO A 358 -25.29 -5.75 4.40
C PRO A 358 -24.22 -6.37 3.50
N LEU A 359 -24.50 -6.42 2.19
CA LEU A 359 -23.57 -6.87 1.17
C LEU A 359 -23.60 -5.86 0.02
N GLU A 360 -22.49 -5.18 -0.21
CA GLU A 360 -22.39 -4.15 -1.24
C GLU A 360 -21.86 -4.73 -2.55
N VAL A 361 -20.84 -5.59 -2.48
CA VAL A 361 -20.12 -6.08 -3.66
C VAL A 361 -19.93 -7.59 -3.60
N MET A 362 -20.37 -8.27 -4.64
CA MET A 362 -20.12 -9.70 -4.84
C MET A 362 -18.95 -9.89 -5.80
N TRP A 363 -18.05 -10.82 -5.45
CA TRP A 363 -16.84 -11.10 -6.21
C TRP A 363 -16.82 -12.54 -6.70
N ASN A 364 -16.14 -12.78 -7.82
CA ASN A 364 -15.76 -14.11 -8.26
C ASN A 364 -14.26 -14.17 -8.55
N ASP A 365 -13.65 -15.25 -8.04
CA ASP A 365 -12.29 -15.67 -8.34
C ASP A 365 -12.22 -16.37 -9.71
N ILE A 366 -11.09 -17.02 -10.01
CA ILE A 366 -10.79 -17.71 -11.27
C ILE A 366 -11.80 -18.81 -11.63
N ASP A 367 -12.66 -19.24 -10.71
CA ASP A 367 -13.76 -20.19 -10.96
C ASP A 367 -14.72 -19.70 -12.05
N LEU A 368 -14.80 -18.38 -12.28
CA LEU A 368 -15.62 -17.76 -13.32
C LEU A 368 -15.26 -18.27 -14.73
N TYR A 369 -14.00 -18.60 -14.94
CA TYR A 369 -13.39 -18.70 -16.27
C TYR A 369 -13.45 -20.10 -16.88
N HIS A 370 -13.59 -20.15 -18.20
CA HIS A 370 -13.45 -21.39 -18.94
C HIS A 370 -11.97 -21.81 -18.96
N ALA A 371 -11.66 -22.92 -18.28
CA ALA A 371 -10.28 -23.39 -18.11
C ALA A 371 -9.34 -22.31 -17.54
N VAL A 372 -9.86 -21.50 -16.61
CA VAL A 372 -9.13 -20.41 -15.91
C VAL A 372 -8.44 -19.41 -16.85
N ARG A 373 -9.03 -19.20 -18.04
CA ARG A 373 -8.55 -18.23 -19.05
C ARG A 373 -9.24 -16.89 -18.87
N ASP A 374 -8.46 -15.83 -18.65
CA ASP A 374 -8.99 -14.46 -18.56
C ASP A 374 -9.86 -14.07 -19.77
N PHE A 375 -10.80 -13.15 -19.52
CA PHE A 375 -11.75 -12.64 -20.51
C PHE A 375 -12.72 -13.70 -21.07
N THR A 376 -12.88 -14.83 -20.38
CA THR A 376 -13.87 -15.87 -20.71
C THR A 376 -14.93 -16.01 -19.62
N THR A 377 -15.87 -16.92 -19.80
CA THR A 377 -16.78 -17.42 -18.76
C THR A 377 -17.00 -18.90 -18.99
N ASP A 378 -16.98 -19.74 -17.96
CA ASP A 378 -17.19 -21.17 -18.13
C ASP A 378 -18.61 -21.48 -18.66
N PRO A 379 -18.77 -22.13 -19.82
CA PRO A 379 -20.09 -22.32 -20.43
C PRO A 379 -21.01 -23.26 -19.64
N VAL A 380 -20.50 -24.01 -18.66
CA VAL A 380 -21.28 -24.96 -17.85
C VAL A 380 -21.57 -24.39 -16.47
N SER A 381 -20.54 -24.02 -15.72
CA SER A 381 -20.66 -23.52 -14.34
C SER A 381 -21.07 -22.04 -14.28
N TYR A 382 -20.65 -21.24 -15.27
CA TYR A 382 -20.88 -19.80 -15.35
C TYR A 382 -21.39 -19.39 -16.75
N PRO A 383 -22.51 -19.95 -17.23
CA PRO A 383 -22.99 -19.70 -18.59
C PRO A 383 -23.20 -18.20 -18.81
N GLY A 384 -22.66 -17.64 -19.90
CA GLY A 384 -22.57 -16.19 -20.11
C GLY A 384 -23.90 -15.42 -19.99
N GLU A 385 -25.02 -15.98 -20.49
CA GLU A 385 -26.35 -15.38 -20.29
C GLU A 385 -26.82 -15.41 -18.84
N GLY A 386 -26.45 -16.47 -18.11
CA GLY A 386 -26.71 -16.59 -16.68
C GLY A 386 -25.92 -15.54 -15.88
N VAL A 387 -24.63 -15.38 -16.18
CA VAL A 387 -23.76 -14.38 -15.54
C VAL A 387 -24.30 -12.96 -15.80
N ARG A 388 -24.64 -12.66 -17.06
CA ARG A 388 -25.28 -11.39 -17.45
C ARG A 388 -26.57 -11.13 -16.67
N ALA A 389 -27.43 -12.14 -16.51
CA ALA A 389 -28.67 -12.02 -15.75
C ALA A 389 -28.42 -11.79 -14.25
N PHE A 390 -27.45 -12.50 -13.67
CA PHE A 390 -27.06 -12.34 -12.26
C PHE A 390 -26.47 -10.96 -11.96
N ILE A 391 -25.62 -10.43 -12.84
CA ILE A 391 -25.07 -9.07 -12.68
C ILE A 391 -26.19 -8.03 -12.74
N LYS A 392 -27.16 -8.20 -13.64
CA LYS A 392 -28.34 -7.31 -13.70
C LYS A 392 -29.21 -7.40 -12.45
N GLU A 393 -29.33 -8.59 -11.86
CA GLU A 393 -30.02 -8.81 -10.58
C GLU A 393 -29.30 -8.04 -9.44
N LEU A 394 -27.98 -8.13 -9.35
CA LEU A 394 -27.18 -7.34 -8.39
C LEU A 394 -27.41 -5.83 -8.59
N ALA A 395 -27.32 -5.34 -9.83
CA ALA A 395 -27.53 -3.93 -10.13
C ALA A 395 -28.94 -3.43 -9.75
N GLN A 396 -29.98 -4.25 -9.97
CA GLN A 396 -31.36 -3.95 -9.54
C GLN A 396 -31.49 -3.85 -8.02
N ASN A 397 -30.64 -4.58 -7.29
CA ASN A 397 -30.56 -4.57 -5.83
C ASN A 397 -29.60 -3.49 -5.27
N ASN A 398 -29.12 -2.57 -6.12
CA ASN A 398 -28.08 -1.56 -5.81
C ASN A 398 -26.76 -2.19 -5.31
N GLN A 399 -26.39 -3.35 -5.84
CA GLN A 399 -25.14 -4.05 -5.53
C GLN A 399 -24.20 -4.05 -6.73
N HIS A 400 -22.93 -4.34 -6.48
CA HIS A 400 -21.85 -4.29 -7.45
C HIS A 400 -21.20 -5.66 -7.68
N TYR A 401 -20.54 -5.81 -8.84
CA TYR A 401 -19.84 -7.03 -9.24
C TYR A 401 -18.38 -6.74 -9.60
N ILE A 402 -17.46 -7.56 -9.08
CA ILE A 402 -16.01 -7.48 -9.34
C ILE A 402 -15.45 -8.87 -9.65
N PRO A 403 -14.91 -9.10 -10.85
CA PRO A 403 -14.13 -10.29 -11.17
C PRO A 403 -12.62 -10.08 -10.96
N ILE A 404 -11.89 -11.16 -10.74
CA ILE A 404 -10.42 -11.23 -10.82
C ILE A 404 -9.95 -11.15 -12.27
N VAL A 405 -8.76 -10.61 -12.54
CA VAL A 405 -8.03 -10.69 -13.81
C VAL A 405 -6.57 -10.95 -13.47
N ASP A 406 -5.99 -12.00 -14.05
CA ASP A 406 -4.61 -12.36 -13.80
C ASP A 406 -3.64 -11.60 -14.73
N ALA A 407 -2.39 -11.48 -14.26
CA ALA A 407 -1.30 -10.86 -15.02
C ALA A 407 -0.96 -11.55 -16.35
N ALA A 408 -1.22 -12.85 -16.47
CA ALA A 408 -0.66 -13.70 -17.53
C ALA A 408 -1.72 -14.25 -18.48
N ILE A 409 -1.45 -14.17 -19.79
CA ILE A 409 -2.38 -14.61 -20.83
C ILE A 409 -2.09 -16.05 -21.26
N PRO A 410 -3.09 -16.94 -21.29
CA PRO A 410 -2.92 -18.31 -21.80
C PRO A 410 -2.30 -18.34 -23.19
N LYS A 411 -1.22 -19.12 -23.34
CA LYS A 411 -0.60 -19.36 -24.64
C LYS A 411 -1.47 -20.32 -25.45
N GLN A 412 -1.80 -19.95 -26.68
CA GLN A 412 -2.58 -20.79 -27.57
C GLN A 412 -1.82 -22.07 -27.95
N VAL A 413 -2.46 -23.23 -27.78
CA VAL A 413 -1.83 -24.54 -28.01
C VAL A 413 -1.66 -24.84 -29.50
N ASN A 414 -2.70 -24.57 -30.31
CA ASN A 414 -2.70 -24.81 -31.75
C ASN A 414 -3.83 -24.01 -32.45
N ALA A 415 -3.94 -24.12 -33.79
CA ALA A 415 -4.92 -23.38 -34.59
C ALA A 415 -6.40 -23.68 -34.29
N THR A 416 -6.71 -24.79 -33.60
CA THR A 416 -8.09 -25.12 -33.18
C THR A 416 -8.45 -24.59 -31.80
N ASP A 417 -7.46 -24.16 -31.02
CA ASP A 417 -7.63 -23.51 -29.72
C ASP A 417 -7.87 -22.00 -29.94
N VAL A 418 -9.12 -21.58 -30.10
CA VAL A 418 -9.43 -20.18 -30.42
C VAL A 418 -9.46 -19.35 -29.13
N TYR A 419 -8.47 -18.49 -28.95
CA TYR A 419 -8.39 -17.56 -27.82
C TYR A 419 -7.93 -16.17 -28.28
N THR A 420 -8.90 -15.30 -28.55
CA THR A 420 -8.68 -13.98 -29.15
C THR A 420 -7.68 -13.09 -28.40
N PRO A 421 -7.68 -13.00 -27.06
CA PRO A 421 -6.69 -12.19 -26.34
C PRO A 421 -5.25 -12.54 -26.71
N TYR A 422 -4.91 -13.83 -26.77
CA TYR A 422 -3.61 -14.28 -27.23
C TYR A 422 -3.38 -14.01 -28.72
N THR A 423 -4.31 -14.41 -29.59
CA THR A 423 -4.12 -14.29 -31.04
C THR A 423 -3.90 -12.82 -31.47
N GLU A 424 -4.70 -11.89 -30.95
CA GLU A 424 -4.55 -10.46 -31.22
C GLU A 424 -3.29 -9.87 -30.59
N GLY A 425 -2.92 -10.31 -29.38
CA GLY A 425 -1.71 -9.84 -28.72
C GLY A 425 -0.45 -10.27 -29.47
N SER A 426 -0.39 -11.53 -29.89
CA SER A 426 0.71 -12.09 -30.67
C SER A 426 0.86 -11.39 -32.03
N LEU A 427 -0.25 -11.10 -32.72
CA LEU A 427 -0.24 -10.33 -33.98
C LEU A 427 0.30 -8.91 -33.84
N ARG A 428 0.18 -8.32 -32.63
CA ARG A 428 0.63 -6.96 -32.30
C ARG A 428 1.98 -6.94 -31.58
N ASN A 429 2.58 -8.10 -31.32
CA ASN A 429 3.84 -8.26 -30.57
C ASN A 429 3.81 -7.58 -29.19
N VAL A 430 2.71 -7.74 -28.42
CA VAL A 430 2.53 -7.10 -27.10
C VAL A 430 3.08 -7.90 -25.91
N PHE A 431 3.75 -9.02 -26.17
CA PHE A 431 4.23 -9.92 -25.11
C PHE A 431 5.75 -9.82 -24.92
N ILE A 432 6.20 -10.08 -23.70
CA ILE A 432 7.62 -10.16 -23.33
C ILE A 432 8.33 -11.26 -24.14
N THR A 433 9.62 -11.08 -24.40
CA THR A 433 10.45 -12.01 -25.18
C THR A 433 11.63 -12.56 -24.37
N ASN A 434 12.17 -13.70 -24.78
CA ASN A 434 13.47 -14.19 -24.32
C ASN A 434 14.60 -13.38 -25.00
N PRO A 435 15.86 -13.43 -24.49
CA PRO A 435 17.00 -12.71 -25.08
C PRO A 435 17.29 -13.00 -26.57
N ASP A 436 16.86 -14.17 -27.07
CA ASP A 436 17.01 -14.54 -28.47
C ASP A 436 15.89 -14.00 -29.39
N GLY A 437 14.95 -13.24 -28.84
CA GLY A 437 13.79 -12.66 -29.51
C GLY A 437 12.61 -13.63 -29.67
N SER A 438 12.70 -14.85 -29.15
CA SER A 438 11.54 -15.76 -29.09
C SER A 438 10.54 -15.31 -28.02
N GLU A 439 9.26 -15.65 -28.18
CA GLU A 439 8.23 -15.29 -27.20
C GLU A 439 8.52 -15.94 -25.82
N TYR A 440 8.42 -15.15 -24.75
CA TYR A 440 8.61 -15.64 -23.40
C TYR A 440 7.42 -16.51 -22.96
N VAL A 441 7.71 -17.70 -22.41
CA VAL A 441 6.68 -18.63 -21.95
C VAL A 441 6.91 -18.95 -20.48
N GLY A 442 5.95 -18.58 -19.63
CA GLY A 442 5.90 -19.03 -18.24
C GLY A 442 4.74 -20.00 -18.00
N GLN A 443 4.32 -20.14 -16.75
CA GLN A 443 3.18 -20.98 -16.37
C GLN A 443 2.46 -20.33 -15.19
N VAL A 444 1.13 -20.23 -15.26
CA VAL A 444 0.25 -19.81 -14.14
C VAL A 444 -0.99 -20.73 -14.16
N TRP A 445 -2.15 -20.26 -13.67
CA TRP A 445 -3.38 -21.05 -13.53
C TRP A 445 -3.83 -21.76 -14.80
N PRO A 446 -3.87 -21.14 -16.00
CA PRO A 446 -4.34 -21.80 -17.22
C PRO A 446 -3.33 -22.76 -17.86
N GLY A 447 -2.20 -23.04 -17.20
CA GLY A 447 -1.06 -23.73 -17.77
C GLY A 447 -0.04 -22.73 -18.31
N TYR A 448 0.46 -22.97 -19.53
CA TYR A 448 1.50 -22.12 -20.11
C TYR A 448 0.96 -20.77 -20.55
N THR A 449 1.68 -19.71 -20.20
CA THR A 449 1.24 -18.33 -20.37
C THR A 449 2.32 -17.45 -21.00
N VAL A 450 1.88 -16.35 -21.59
CA VAL A 450 2.69 -15.23 -22.04
C VAL A 450 2.33 -14.00 -21.22
N PHE A 451 3.27 -13.07 -21.09
CA PHE A 451 3.12 -11.90 -20.21
C PHE A 451 3.05 -10.64 -21.06
N PRO A 452 2.02 -9.78 -20.87
CA PRO A 452 1.98 -8.48 -21.51
C PRO A 452 3.22 -7.65 -21.18
N ASP A 453 3.75 -6.98 -22.21
CA ASP A 453 4.84 -6.05 -22.07
C ASP A 453 4.30 -4.63 -22.05
N TRP A 454 4.32 -4.01 -20.87
CA TRP A 454 3.79 -2.66 -20.67
C TRP A 454 4.63 -1.54 -21.29
N PHE A 455 5.87 -1.84 -21.73
CA PHE A 455 6.69 -0.91 -22.50
C PHE A 455 6.29 -0.88 -23.98
N GLN A 456 5.50 -1.85 -24.47
CA GLN A 456 5.03 -1.80 -25.85
C GLN A 456 3.88 -0.82 -26.03
N GLU A 457 4.00 0.07 -27.03
CA GLU A 457 2.98 1.08 -27.35
C GLU A 457 1.61 0.45 -27.67
N ALA A 458 1.60 -0.73 -28.32
CA ALA A 458 0.38 -1.42 -28.72
C ALA A 458 -0.35 -2.13 -27.56
N THR A 459 0.30 -2.32 -26.41
CA THR A 459 -0.24 -3.09 -25.28
C THR A 459 -1.46 -2.43 -24.66
N GLN A 460 -1.45 -1.10 -24.48
CA GLN A 460 -2.59 -0.36 -23.91
C GLN A 460 -3.87 -0.54 -24.73
N ASP A 461 -3.78 -0.42 -26.06
CA ASP A 461 -4.93 -0.54 -26.95
C ASP A 461 -5.46 -1.97 -27.01
N TRP A 462 -4.56 -2.96 -27.00
CA TRP A 462 -4.90 -4.38 -26.93
C TRP A 462 -5.64 -4.69 -25.61
N TRP A 463 -5.09 -4.28 -24.47
CA TRP A 463 -5.67 -4.48 -23.14
C TRP A 463 -7.05 -3.83 -23.00
N THR A 464 -7.17 -2.58 -23.45
CA THR A 464 -8.46 -1.84 -23.46
C THR A 464 -9.50 -2.55 -24.34
N THR A 465 -9.08 -3.14 -25.46
CA THR A 465 -9.97 -3.88 -26.36
C THR A 465 -10.43 -5.19 -25.74
N ALA A 466 -9.56 -5.90 -25.01
CA ALA A 466 -9.91 -7.12 -24.28
C ALA A 466 -11.02 -6.87 -23.25
N PHE A 467 -10.84 -5.86 -22.37
CA PHE A 467 -11.88 -5.47 -21.41
C PHE A 467 -13.19 -5.04 -22.06
N ARG A 468 -13.13 -4.26 -23.13
CA ARG A 468 -14.32 -3.83 -23.86
C ARG A 468 -15.09 -5.02 -24.42
N ASN A 469 -14.39 -5.95 -25.05
CA ASN A 469 -15.01 -7.13 -25.66
C ASN A 469 -15.63 -8.04 -24.58
N TRP A 470 -14.94 -8.23 -23.46
CA TRP A 470 -15.44 -9.05 -22.35
C TRP A 470 -16.68 -8.44 -21.69
N SER A 471 -16.68 -7.12 -21.48
CA SER A 471 -17.86 -6.40 -21.01
C SER A 471 -19.05 -6.55 -21.97
N GLN A 472 -18.81 -6.40 -23.28
CA GLN A 472 -19.85 -6.58 -24.32
C GLN A 472 -20.37 -8.03 -24.42
N ALA A 473 -19.52 -9.01 -24.10
CA ALA A 473 -19.89 -10.42 -24.04
C ALA A 473 -20.86 -10.74 -22.88
N GLY A 474 -21.02 -9.83 -21.91
CA GLY A 474 -22.06 -9.88 -20.88
C GLY A 474 -21.54 -9.87 -19.44
N VAL A 475 -20.23 -9.81 -19.25
CA VAL A 475 -19.62 -9.65 -17.92
C VAL A 475 -19.46 -8.16 -17.65
N GLU A 476 -20.56 -7.51 -17.31
CA GLU A 476 -20.55 -6.10 -16.87
C GLU A 476 -19.98 -6.03 -15.45
N PHE A 477 -18.89 -5.29 -15.24
CA PHE A 477 -18.24 -5.16 -13.94
C PHE A 477 -18.25 -3.71 -13.45
N SER A 478 -18.24 -3.53 -12.12
CA SER A 478 -18.15 -2.20 -11.47
C SER A 478 -16.71 -1.79 -11.16
N GLY A 479 -15.81 -2.77 -11.07
CA GLY A 479 -14.37 -2.61 -10.82
C GLY A 479 -13.64 -3.91 -11.16
N ILE A 480 -12.31 -3.91 -11.07
CA ILE A 480 -11.46 -5.06 -11.39
C ILE A 480 -10.51 -5.36 -10.23
N TRP A 481 -10.30 -6.64 -9.98
CA TRP A 481 -9.26 -7.16 -9.11
C TRP A 481 -8.12 -7.68 -9.97
N LEU A 482 -6.92 -7.11 -9.80
CA LEU A 482 -5.69 -7.55 -10.47
C LEU A 482 -4.90 -8.45 -9.52
N ASP A 483 -4.51 -9.62 -9.99
CA ASP A 483 -3.75 -10.60 -9.21
C ASP A 483 -2.58 -11.20 -10.02
N MET A 484 -1.66 -11.86 -9.32
CA MET A 484 -0.48 -12.53 -9.90
C MET A 484 0.52 -11.57 -10.57
N ASN A 485 0.50 -10.29 -10.20
CA ASN A 485 1.12 -9.20 -10.94
C ASN A 485 2.45 -8.67 -10.39
N GLU A 486 3.20 -9.49 -9.67
CA GLU A 486 4.58 -9.20 -9.30
C GLU A 486 5.56 -9.06 -10.50
N ALA A 487 5.52 -9.80 -11.62
CA ALA A 487 4.61 -10.85 -12.09
C ALA A 487 4.99 -12.27 -11.64
N SER A 488 4.00 -13.06 -11.22
CA SER A 488 4.17 -14.43 -10.75
C SER A 488 4.27 -15.43 -11.90
N SER A 489 5.10 -16.45 -11.72
CA SER A 489 5.24 -17.60 -12.63
C SER A 489 5.61 -18.86 -11.86
N PHE A 490 4.94 -19.97 -12.14
CA PHE A 490 5.22 -21.28 -11.56
C PHE A 490 6.44 -21.96 -12.21
N CYS A 491 6.96 -21.41 -13.31
CA CYS A 491 8.26 -21.77 -13.86
C CYS A 491 9.35 -20.99 -13.12
N ASP A 492 10.47 -21.64 -12.84
CA ASP A 492 11.71 -20.94 -12.51
C ASP A 492 12.29 -20.33 -13.79
N GLY A 493 12.07 -19.03 -13.97
CA GLY A 493 12.35 -18.33 -15.22
C GLY A 493 11.44 -18.77 -16.36
N SER A 494 12.00 -18.95 -17.56
CA SER A 494 11.25 -19.30 -18.77
C SER A 494 11.05 -20.82 -18.87
N CYS A 495 9.81 -21.27 -19.06
CA CYS A 495 9.48 -22.65 -19.40
C CYS A 495 9.94 -23.06 -20.82
N GLY A 496 10.43 -22.10 -21.61
CA GLY A 496 11.06 -22.32 -22.91
C GLY A 496 10.08 -22.58 -24.06
N THR A 497 10.60 -22.54 -25.28
CA THR A 497 9.81 -22.65 -26.53
C THR A 497 9.35 -24.07 -26.85
N ASN A 498 9.90 -25.08 -26.18
CA ASN A 498 9.61 -26.51 -26.40
C ASN A 498 8.64 -27.10 -25.36
N ALA A 499 8.04 -26.26 -24.52
CA ALA A 499 7.08 -26.68 -23.51
C ALA A 499 5.91 -27.47 -24.13
N ASN A 500 5.46 -28.52 -23.44
CA ASN A 500 4.30 -29.28 -23.89
C ASN A 500 3.01 -28.52 -23.54
N LEU A 501 2.60 -27.62 -24.42
CA LEU A 501 1.45 -26.72 -24.23
C LEU A 501 0.11 -27.44 -23.96
N SER A 502 0.02 -28.77 -24.19
CA SER A 502 -1.19 -29.53 -23.86
C SER A 502 -1.35 -29.83 -22.38
N ASN A 503 -0.31 -29.68 -21.55
CA ASN A 503 -0.39 -29.87 -20.11
C ASN A 503 -0.76 -28.55 -19.43
N THR A 504 -2.02 -28.42 -19.01
CA THR A 504 -2.54 -27.23 -18.35
C THR A 504 -2.64 -27.38 -16.84
N SER A 505 -2.18 -28.50 -16.28
CA SER A 505 -2.23 -28.71 -14.83
C SER A 505 -1.19 -27.84 -14.13
N PRO A 506 -1.53 -27.20 -12.99
CA PRO A 506 -0.54 -26.55 -12.15
C PRO A 506 0.49 -27.59 -11.66
N PRO A 507 1.73 -27.17 -11.37
CA PRO A 507 2.80 -28.09 -10.95
C PRO A 507 2.64 -28.62 -9.51
N PHE A 508 1.60 -28.19 -8.80
CA PHE A 508 1.28 -28.56 -7.43
C PHE A 508 -0.18 -28.99 -7.29
N ILE A 509 -0.49 -29.70 -6.19
CA ILE A 509 -1.86 -30.15 -5.88
C ILE A 509 -2.63 -28.96 -5.29
N LEU A 510 -3.80 -28.65 -5.87
CA LEU A 510 -4.60 -27.53 -5.40
C LEU A 510 -5.17 -27.77 -4.00
N PRO A 511 -5.32 -26.71 -3.18
CA PRO A 511 -5.97 -26.81 -1.87
C PRO A 511 -7.38 -27.41 -1.98
N GLY A 512 -7.66 -28.41 -1.13
CA GLY A 512 -8.91 -29.16 -1.11
C GLY A 512 -8.95 -30.40 -2.03
N ASP A 513 -7.98 -30.58 -2.93
CA ASP A 513 -7.89 -31.79 -3.76
C ASP A 513 -7.31 -32.98 -2.96
N PRO A 514 -7.55 -34.24 -3.41
CA PRO A 514 -6.92 -35.41 -2.80
C PRO A 514 -5.40 -35.28 -2.76
N GLY A 515 -4.82 -35.24 -1.56
CA GLY A 515 -3.38 -35.05 -1.34
C GLY A 515 -2.99 -33.67 -0.83
N ASN A 516 -3.90 -32.69 -0.85
CA ASN A 516 -3.72 -31.37 -0.23
C ASN A 516 -5.01 -30.89 0.49
N PRO A 517 -5.52 -31.63 1.50
CA PRO A 517 -6.73 -31.23 2.22
C PRO A 517 -6.46 -30.03 3.14
N VAL A 518 -7.33 -29.03 3.15
CA VAL A 518 -7.25 -27.90 4.09
C VAL A 518 -7.79 -28.32 5.45
N GLN A 519 -6.90 -28.79 6.32
CA GLN A 519 -7.26 -29.29 7.67
C GLN A 519 -6.86 -28.33 8.78
N ASP A 520 -5.95 -27.40 8.49
CA ASP A 520 -5.40 -26.51 9.49
C ASP A 520 -6.48 -25.56 9.98
N TYR A 521 -6.63 -25.52 11.30
CA TYR A 521 -7.26 -24.42 12.01
C TYR A 521 -6.14 -23.62 12.67
N PRO A 522 -6.32 -22.32 12.96
CA PRO A 522 -5.43 -21.64 13.86
C PRO A 522 -5.49 -22.38 15.21
N GLU A 523 -4.53 -23.25 15.49
CA GLU A 523 -4.52 -24.01 16.75
C GLU A 523 -4.17 -23.08 17.92
N TRP A 524 -4.88 -23.28 19.03
CA TRP A 524 -4.76 -22.50 20.26
C TRP A 524 -3.58 -22.93 21.16
N ILE A 525 -2.81 -23.95 20.75
CA ILE A 525 -1.74 -24.56 21.54
C ILE A 525 -0.38 -24.41 20.87
N LEU A 526 0.45 -23.49 21.36
CA LEU A 526 1.91 -23.71 21.38
C LEU A 526 2.27 -24.37 22.71
N ALA A 527 1.94 -25.64 22.86
CA ALA A 527 2.51 -26.50 23.89
C ALA A 527 3.79 -27.10 23.34
N LEU A 528 4.92 -26.59 23.84
CA LEU A 528 6.07 -27.38 24.24
C LEU A 528 6.41 -28.58 23.32
N ARG A 529 6.93 -28.29 22.12
CA ARG A 529 7.87 -29.17 21.42
C ARG A 529 8.98 -28.38 20.72
N CYS A 530 9.78 -27.67 21.51
CA CYS A 530 11.13 -27.27 21.10
C CYS A 530 12.14 -28.04 21.93
N PHE A 531 12.36 -29.31 21.58
CA PHE A 531 13.55 -30.07 21.97
C PHE A 531 13.86 -31.11 20.88
N SER A 532 14.61 -30.70 19.87
CA SER A 532 15.70 -31.51 19.33
C SER A 532 16.60 -30.61 18.50
N THR A 533 17.85 -30.50 18.91
CA THR A 533 18.96 -30.01 18.09
C THR A 533 19.13 -30.91 16.87
N SER A 534 19.11 -30.33 15.67
CA SER A 534 19.89 -30.86 14.56
C SER A 534 20.61 -29.71 13.89
N GLU A 535 21.90 -29.58 14.22
CA GLU A 535 22.91 -29.10 13.29
C GLU A 535 22.76 -29.91 12.00
N ASP A 536 22.27 -29.33 10.89
CA ASP A 536 22.56 -29.78 9.52
C ASP A 536 21.79 -28.93 8.48
N TRP A 537 22.17 -27.66 8.29
CA TRP A 537 21.92 -26.95 7.01
C TRP A 537 23.09 -26.04 6.65
N VAL A 538 24.27 -26.65 6.51
CA VAL A 538 25.37 -26.10 5.70
C VAL A 538 25.85 -27.22 4.78
N GLN A 539 25.03 -27.63 3.80
CA GLN A 539 25.53 -28.39 2.65
C GLN A 539 24.76 -28.05 1.36
N GLY A 540 25.41 -27.23 0.54
CA GLY A 540 25.49 -27.36 -0.91
C GLY A 540 24.19 -27.57 -1.68
N ILE A 541 23.55 -26.47 -2.10
CA ILE A 541 22.65 -26.51 -3.25
C ILE A 541 23.50 -26.34 -4.52
N ASN A 542 24.05 -27.45 -5.00
CA ASN A 542 24.38 -27.61 -6.42
C ASN A 542 23.08 -28.05 -7.12
N ARG A 543 22.34 -27.10 -7.71
CA ARG A 543 21.33 -27.38 -8.72
C ARG A 543 21.58 -26.45 -9.91
N GLU A 544 21.54 -27.06 -11.10
CA GLU A 544 22.11 -26.57 -12.35
C GLU A 544 21.69 -25.13 -12.70
N LEU A 545 22.72 -24.37 -13.10
CA LEU A 545 22.69 -22.95 -13.43
C LEU A 545 22.05 -22.69 -14.79
N THR A 546 21.01 -21.85 -14.82
CA THR A 546 20.68 -21.04 -16.00
C THR A 546 20.92 -19.54 -15.69
N SER A 547 21.74 -18.95 -16.58
CA SER A 547 22.28 -17.58 -16.73
C SER A 547 22.46 -16.68 -15.48
N THR A 548 23.57 -16.92 -14.78
CA THR A 548 24.33 -16.06 -13.84
C THR A 548 23.55 -15.21 -12.82
N PRO A 549 23.50 -15.61 -11.52
CA PRO A 549 22.98 -14.75 -10.46
C PRO A 549 23.76 -13.43 -10.38
N PRO A 550 23.13 -12.32 -9.94
CA PRO A 550 23.83 -11.07 -9.73
C PRO A 550 25.01 -11.30 -8.77
N PRO A 551 26.16 -10.63 -8.95
CA PRO A 551 27.33 -10.87 -8.11
C PRO A 551 27.09 -10.62 -6.61
N TYR A 552 26.20 -9.67 -6.28
CA TYR A 552 25.63 -9.54 -4.95
C TYR A 552 24.25 -10.19 -4.92
N ALA A 553 24.08 -11.22 -4.08
CA ALA A 553 22.78 -11.82 -3.83
C ALA A 553 22.06 -11.02 -2.74
N ILE A 554 20.97 -10.36 -3.10
CA ILE A 554 20.04 -9.77 -2.12
C ILE A 554 19.39 -10.89 -1.30
N HIS A 555 18.84 -10.57 -0.13
CA HIS A 555 18.24 -11.56 0.76
C HIS A 555 16.79 -11.86 0.36
N ASN A 556 16.60 -12.23 -0.92
CA ASN A 556 15.31 -12.69 -1.41
C ASN A 556 14.97 -14.02 -0.73
N GLY A 557 13.78 -14.14 -0.16
CA GLY A 557 13.35 -15.33 0.60
C GLY A 557 13.39 -16.63 -0.20
N ASN A 558 13.06 -16.57 -1.50
CA ASN A 558 13.18 -17.72 -2.42
C ASN A 558 14.63 -17.99 -2.88
N GLY A 559 15.61 -17.20 -2.43
CA GLY A 559 16.99 -17.23 -2.91
C GLY A 559 17.11 -16.63 -4.31
N ARG A 560 16.92 -17.43 -5.36
CA ARG A 560 17.05 -16.94 -6.75
C ARG A 560 15.92 -15.99 -7.12
N LEU A 561 16.25 -14.95 -7.88
CA LEU A 561 15.29 -13.89 -8.26
C LEU A 561 14.19 -14.35 -9.23
N SER A 562 14.42 -15.44 -9.98
CA SER A 562 13.49 -15.99 -10.97
C SER A 562 12.48 -17.00 -10.41
N ILE A 563 12.59 -17.35 -9.12
CA ILE A 563 11.68 -18.32 -8.50
C ILE A 563 10.39 -17.58 -8.10
N HIS A 564 9.24 -18.08 -8.59
CA HIS A 564 7.95 -17.41 -8.46
C HIS A 564 7.90 -16.03 -9.15
N ALA A 565 8.73 -15.83 -10.18
CA ALA A 565 8.87 -14.59 -10.93
C ALA A 565 9.30 -14.87 -12.38
N LEU A 566 9.39 -13.83 -13.19
CA LEU A 566 9.96 -13.92 -14.54
C LEU A 566 11.49 -14.07 -14.50
N ALA A 567 12.07 -14.59 -15.58
CA ALA A 567 13.53 -14.66 -15.70
C ALA A 567 14.12 -13.24 -15.73
N THR A 568 15.17 -13.00 -14.97
CA THR A 568 15.81 -11.67 -14.88
C THR A 568 16.38 -11.15 -16.20
N ASN A 569 16.60 -12.02 -17.19
CA ASN A 569 17.02 -11.67 -18.54
C ASN A 569 15.87 -11.60 -19.55
N ALA A 570 14.62 -11.76 -19.13
CA ALA A 570 13.47 -11.51 -19.99
C ALA A 570 13.56 -10.09 -20.55
N THR A 571 13.27 -9.95 -21.83
CA THR A 571 13.52 -8.75 -22.63
C THR A 571 12.20 -8.10 -23.01
N HIS A 572 12.06 -6.85 -22.60
CA HIS A 572 10.94 -5.97 -22.93
C HIS A 572 11.26 -5.14 -24.17
N ALA A 573 10.26 -4.44 -24.67
CA ALA A 573 10.39 -3.40 -25.67
C ALA A 573 11.45 -2.37 -25.25
N GLU A 574 12.04 -1.74 -26.26
CA GLU A 574 13.15 -0.79 -26.08
C GLU A 574 14.42 -1.40 -25.45
N GLY A 575 14.49 -2.74 -25.34
CA GLY A 575 15.66 -3.46 -24.83
C GLY A 575 15.83 -3.42 -23.31
N GLN A 576 14.77 -3.07 -22.57
CA GLN A 576 14.79 -3.17 -21.10
C GLN A 576 14.84 -4.63 -20.67
N VAL A 577 15.49 -4.91 -19.54
CA VAL A 577 15.59 -6.25 -18.97
C VAL A 577 14.78 -6.33 -17.68
N GLU A 578 14.14 -7.47 -17.46
CA GLU A 578 13.30 -7.73 -16.29
C GLU A 578 14.04 -7.45 -14.96
N LEU A 579 15.35 -7.71 -14.89
CA LEU A 579 16.17 -7.39 -13.71
C LEU A 579 16.01 -5.94 -13.23
N ASP A 580 15.87 -4.99 -14.16
CA ASP A 580 15.80 -3.55 -13.87
C ASP A 580 14.36 -3.07 -13.64
N VAL A 581 13.37 -3.80 -14.16
CA VAL A 581 11.97 -3.35 -14.24
C VAL A 581 10.97 -4.22 -13.49
N HIS A 582 11.40 -5.34 -12.91
CA HIS A 582 10.54 -6.31 -12.20
C HIS A 582 9.59 -5.64 -11.21
N ASN A 583 10.13 -4.83 -10.29
CA ASN A 583 9.34 -4.12 -9.28
C ASN A 583 8.34 -3.09 -9.85
N LEU A 584 8.38 -2.78 -11.15
CA LEU A 584 7.48 -1.85 -11.81
C LEU A 584 6.28 -2.55 -12.48
N TRP A 585 6.29 -3.88 -12.59
CA TRP A 585 5.32 -4.61 -13.41
C TRP A 585 3.88 -4.35 -12.97
N GLY A 586 3.58 -4.53 -11.68
CA GLY A 586 2.25 -4.24 -11.11
C GLY A 586 1.79 -2.80 -11.33
N LEU A 587 2.65 -1.81 -11.07
CA LEU A 587 2.32 -0.38 -11.29
C LEU A 587 1.93 -0.09 -12.76
N MET A 588 2.64 -0.71 -13.71
CA MET A 588 2.36 -0.50 -15.13
C MET A 588 1.04 -1.15 -15.55
N GLU A 589 0.73 -2.35 -15.05
CA GLU A 589 -0.57 -3.00 -15.26
C GLU A 589 -1.72 -2.19 -14.65
N GLU A 590 -1.56 -1.71 -13.42
CA GLU A 590 -2.55 -0.88 -12.74
C GLU A 590 -2.87 0.38 -13.54
N LYS A 591 -1.83 1.07 -14.03
CA LYS A 591 -1.97 2.25 -14.88
C LYS A 591 -2.70 1.92 -16.17
N ALA A 592 -2.34 0.82 -16.82
CA ALA A 592 -2.96 0.40 -18.08
C ALA A 592 -4.43 0.00 -17.90
N THR A 593 -4.74 -0.70 -16.82
CA THR A 593 -6.09 -1.13 -16.45
C THR A 593 -6.94 0.05 -16.04
N HIS A 594 -6.40 1.00 -15.26
CA HIS A 594 -7.10 2.23 -14.91
C HIS A 594 -7.50 3.01 -16.17
N ALA A 595 -6.58 3.16 -17.13
CA ALA A 595 -6.87 3.78 -18.42
C ALA A 595 -7.94 2.99 -19.20
N ALA A 596 -7.86 1.65 -19.24
CA ALA A 596 -8.86 0.82 -19.90
C ALA A 596 -10.27 0.99 -19.29
N LEU A 597 -10.38 1.03 -17.96
CA LEU A 597 -11.65 1.24 -17.26
C LEU A 597 -12.27 2.61 -17.55
N ARG A 598 -11.45 3.66 -17.71
CA ARG A 598 -11.95 4.99 -18.13
C ARG A 598 -12.60 4.96 -19.51
N HIS A 599 -12.19 4.04 -20.38
CA HIS A 599 -12.80 3.83 -21.69
C HIS A 599 -14.03 2.92 -21.66
N VAL A 600 -14.01 1.87 -20.83
CA VAL A 600 -15.11 0.88 -20.73
C VAL A 600 -16.28 1.43 -19.91
N LEU A 601 -15.99 2.17 -18.84
CA LEU A 601 -16.96 2.80 -17.94
C LEU A 601 -16.84 4.33 -18.00
N PRO A 602 -17.23 4.97 -19.12
CA PRO A 602 -17.00 6.39 -19.32
C PRO A 602 -17.73 7.24 -18.29
N GLY A 603 -17.02 8.23 -17.74
CA GLY A 603 -17.56 9.17 -16.74
C GLY A 603 -17.49 8.68 -15.29
N LYS A 604 -17.33 7.38 -15.05
CA LYS A 604 -17.23 6.81 -13.69
C LYS A 604 -15.81 6.82 -13.16
N ARG A 605 -15.68 6.75 -11.84
CA ARG A 605 -14.42 6.47 -11.14
C ARG A 605 -14.02 5.01 -11.32
N PRO A 606 -12.81 4.72 -11.83
CA PRO A 606 -12.29 3.37 -11.82
C PRO A 606 -12.13 2.86 -10.38
N PHE A 607 -12.54 1.62 -10.14
CA PHE A 607 -12.25 0.89 -8.91
C PHE A 607 -11.34 -0.27 -9.23
N LEU A 608 -10.16 -0.28 -8.62
CA LEU A 608 -9.13 -1.29 -8.78
C LEU A 608 -8.60 -1.72 -7.42
N ILE A 609 -8.32 -3.01 -7.28
CA ILE A 609 -7.58 -3.61 -6.17
C ILE A 609 -6.49 -4.48 -6.78
N SER A 610 -5.23 -4.23 -6.43
CA SER A 610 -4.02 -4.85 -7.01
C SER A 610 -3.14 -5.47 -5.93
N ARG A 611 -2.43 -6.56 -6.26
CA ARG A 611 -1.54 -7.25 -5.33
C ARG A 611 -0.19 -6.56 -5.25
N SER A 612 0.60 -6.64 -6.31
CA SER A 612 1.91 -6.02 -6.38
C SER A 612 1.79 -4.51 -6.51
N THR A 613 2.63 -3.78 -5.77
CA THR A 613 2.62 -2.32 -5.77
C THR A 613 4.02 -1.72 -5.71
N PHE A 614 4.17 -0.55 -6.32
CA PHE A 614 5.37 0.30 -6.29
C PHE A 614 5.00 1.75 -5.91
N PRO A 615 5.93 2.63 -5.49
CA PRO A 615 5.67 4.07 -5.41
C PRO A 615 4.89 4.61 -6.62
N SER A 616 3.80 5.34 -6.36
CA SER A 616 2.78 5.83 -7.33
C SER A 616 1.55 4.92 -7.54
N SER A 617 1.54 3.67 -7.07
CA SER A 617 0.39 2.74 -7.30
C SER A 617 -0.94 3.30 -6.78
N GLY A 618 -0.92 4.00 -5.65
CA GLY A 618 -2.12 4.58 -5.05
C GLY A 618 -2.84 5.61 -5.92
N LYS A 619 -2.16 6.22 -6.91
CA LYS A 619 -2.76 7.11 -7.92
C LYS A 619 -3.73 6.36 -8.84
N TRP A 620 -3.61 5.04 -8.93
CA TRP A 620 -4.33 4.21 -9.91
C TRP A 620 -5.23 3.18 -9.22
N THR A 621 -4.81 2.59 -8.11
CA THR A 621 -5.46 1.44 -7.47
C THR A 621 -5.50 1.52 -5.93
N GLY A 622 -6.37 0.71 -5.33
CA GLY A 622 -6.22 0.24 -3.95
C GLY A 622 -5.42 -1.06 -3.87
N HIS A 623 -5.24 -1.58 -2.67
CA HIS A 623 -4.46 -2.79 -2.41
C HIS A 623 -5.14 -3.66 -1.35
N TRP A 624 -4.82 -4.95 -1.29
CA TRP A 624 -5.16 -5.79 -0.14
C TRP A 624 -3.87 -6.42 0.39
N ALA A 625 -3.63 -6.23 1.67
CA ALA A 625 -2.56 -6.93 2.35
C ALA A 625 -3.05 -8.35 2.64
N SER A 626 -2.42 -9.36 2.05
CA SER A 626 -2.57 -10.72 2.57
C SER A 626 -2.01 -10.74 4.00
N ASN A 627 -2.65 -11.48 4.90
CA ASN A 627 -2.25 -11.50 6.32
C ASN A 627 -2.31 -12.89 6.95
N ILE A 628 -2.05 -13.96 6.18
CA ILE A 628 -1.87 -15.29 6.76
C ILE A 628 -0.56 -15.89 6.26
N PRO A 629 0.44 -16.07 7.16
CA PRO A 629 1.64 -16.83 6.86
C PRO A 629 1.26 -18.23 6.35
N ASP A 630 1.89 -18.70 5.29
CA ASP A 630 1.81 -20.11 4.92
C ASP A 630 2.57 -20.95 5.96
N PHE A 631 1.82 -21.67 6.81
CA PHE A 631 2.39 -22.53 7.85
C PHE A 631 2.97 -23.84 7.29
N HIS A 632 2.82 -24.12 5.98
CA HIS A 632 3.32 -25.37 5.40
C HIS A 632 4.86 -25.42 5.25
N GLU A 633 5.57 -24.28 5.27
CA GLU A 633 7.02 -24.26 5.00
C GLU A 633 7.92 -23.92 6.21
N THR A 634 7.38 -23.32 7.29
CA THR A 634 8.20 -22.91 8.45
C THR A 634 8.32 -23.95 9.56
N GLN A 635 8.13 -25.24 9.26
CA GLN A 635 8.16 -26.31 10.26
C GLN A 635 9.59 -26.65 10.77
N THR A 636 10.61 -25.93 10.32
CA THR A 636 12.01 -26.08 10.77
C THR A 636 12.59 -24.76 11.27
N ASP A 637 13.03 -24.76 12.54
CA ASP A 637 14.12 -23.92 13.09
C ASP A 637 13.91 -22.42 13.37
N TYR A 638 12.71 -21.96 13.77
CA TYR A 638 12.59 -20.62 14.38
C TYR A 638 12.72 -20.64 15.91
N ASN A 639 13.91 -20.29 16.41
CA ASN A 639 14.14 -19.89 17.81
C ASN A 639 13.56 -18.48 18.04
N LEU A 640 12.25 -18.37 18.24
CA LEU A 640 11.64 -17.11 18.64
C LEU A 640 11.99 -16.80 20.11
N PRO A 641 12.45 -15.58 20.46
CA PRO A 641 12.65 -15.18 21.84
C PRO A 641 11.37 -15.32 22.67
N LEU A 642 11.53 -15.80 23.91
CA LEU A 642 10.49 -16.14 24.89
C LEU A 642 9.44 -15.05 25.19
N SER A 643 9.63 -13.81 24.73
CA SER A 643 8.62 -12.74 24.84
C SER A 643 7.46 -12.86 23.85
N TRP A 644 7.60 -13.66 22.78
CA TRP A 644 6.56 -13.87 21.77
C TRP A 644 5.81 -15.19 21.93
N ALA A 645 6.35 -16.10 22.75
CA ALA A 645 5.74 -17.41 23.06
C ALA A 645 4.40 -17.33 23.83
N THR A 646 3.95 -16.13 24.20
CA THR A 646 2.69 -15.88 24.89
C THR A 646 1.58 -15.33 23.99
N THR A 647 1.85 -14.99 22.72
CA THR A 647 0.81 -14.53 21.78
C THR A 647 0.36 -15.72 20.94
N SER A 648 -0.92 -16.07 21.00
CA SER A 648 -1.49 -17.13 20.14
C SER A 648 -1.40 -16.74 18.66
N VAL A 649 -1.45 -17.74 17.77
CA VAL A 649 -1.52 -17.55 16.30
C VAL A 649 -2.63 -16.57 15.91
N TYR A 650 -3.77 -16.57 16.62
CA TYR A 650 -4.88 -15.62 16.47
C TYR A 650 -4.46 -14.16 16.68
N GLY A 651 -3.67 -13.93 17.72
CA GLY A 651 -3.22 -12.60 18.07
C GLY A 651 -2.10 -12.11 17.18
N LEU A 652 -1.33 -13.00 16.58
CA LEU A 652 -0.37 -12.64 15.55
C LEU A 652 -1.11 -12.19 14.27
N ILE A 653 -2.04 -12.98 13.74
CA ILE A 653 -2.71 -12.73 12.45
C ILE A 653 -3.53 -11.42 12.42
N SER A 654 -4.36 -11.16 13.44
CA SER A 654 -5.19 -9.93 13.49
C SER A 654 -4.35 -8.67 13.71
N VAL A 655 -3.25 -8.82 14.44
CA VAL A 655 -2.25 -7.77 14.64
C VAL A 655 -1.48 -7.49 13.37
N LEU A 656 -1.06 -8.52 12.62
CA LEU A 656 -0.34 -8.36 11.35
C LEU A 656 -1.19 -7.62 10.30
N ALA A 657 -2.50 -7.90 10.24
CA ALA A 657 -3.43 -7.17 9.37
C ALA A 657 -3.48 -5.66 9.63
N LEU A 658 -3.39 -5.26 10.90
CA LEU A 658 -3.34 -3.85 11.29
C LEU A 658 -1.93 -3.25 11.13
N ARG A 659 -0.91 -3.94 11.65
CA ARG A 659 0.49 -3.48 11.74
C ARG A 659 1.17 -3.43 10.39
N CYS A 660 1.06 -4.51 9.62
CA CYS A 660 1.85 -4.76 8.43
C CYS A 660 1.13 -4.43 7.12
N GLY A 661 -0.21 -4.49 7.14
CA GLY A 661 -1.04 -4.01 6.06
C GLY A 661 -1.45 -2.55 6.23
N VAL A 662 -2.50 -2.30 7.02
CA VAL A 662 -3.24 -1.03 6.91
C VAL A 662 -2.38 0.19 7.23
N LEU A 663 -1.62 0.21 8.33
CA LEU A 663 -0.82 1.37 8.76
C LEU A 663 0.37 1.65 7.85
N GLN A 664 1.07 0.62 7.34
CA GLN A 664 2.20 0.79 6.42
C GLN A 664 1.75 1.46 5.12
N PHE A 665 0.65 0.99 4.52
CA PHE A 665 0.17 1.52 3.24
C PHE A 665 -0.39 2.95 3.33
N GLN A 666 -0.72 3.44 4.53
CA GLN A 666 -0.99 4.88 4.74
C GLN A 666 0.25 5.74 4.48
N LEU A 667 1.45 5.24 4.78
CA LEU A 667 2.72 5.90 4.48
C LEU A 667 3.00 5.88 2.98
N PHE A 668 2.64 4.79 2.31
CA PHE A 668 2.94 4.56 0.89
C PHE A 668 2.01 5.29 -0.08
N GLN A 669 1.12 6.14 0.42
CA GLN A 669 0.09 6.84 -0.38
C GLN A 669 -0.87 5.86 -1.07
N ILE A 670 -1.16 4.72 -0.46
CA ILE A 670 -2.15 3.75 -0.91
C ILE A 670 -3.18 3.57 0.23
N PRO A 671 -4.00 4.59 0.51
CA PRO A 671 -4.84 4.63 1.69
C PRO A 671 -5.99 3.62 1.64
N PHE A 672 -6.44 3.22 0.44
CA PHE A 672 -7.54 2.27 0.25
C PHE A 672 -7.02 0.84 0.32
N VAL A 673 -6.77 0.40 1.54
CA VAL A 673 -6.16 -0.89 1.87
C VAL A 673 -6.95 -1.62 2.95
N GLY A 674 -6.88 -2.94 2.94
CA GLY A 674 -7.53 -3.84 3.89
C GLY A 674 -6.91 -5.22 3.83
N ALA A 675 -7.38 -6.11 4.70
CA ALA A 675 -6.97 -7.50 4.74
C ALA A 675 -8.17 -8.40 4.46
N ASP A 676 -7.91 -9.63 4.01
CA ASP A 676 -8.96 -10.62 3.85
C ASP A 676 -9.52 -11.03 5.21
N THR A 677 -10.74 -10.59 5.47
CA THR A 677 -11.39 -10.70 6.77
C THR A 677 -11.74 -12.16 7.05
N CYS A 678 -11.46 -12.59 8.28
CA CYS A 678 -11.49 -13.98 8.75
C CYS A 678 -10.34 -14.85 8.24
N GLY A 679 -9.50 -14.33 7.34
CA GLY A 679 -8.33 -15.03 6.84
C GLY A 679 -8.54 -15.69 5.48
N PHE A 680 -7.50 -15.66 4.64
CA PHE A 680 -7.51 -16.35 3.34
C PHE A 680 -7.12 -17.83 3.46
N ASN A 681 -5.93 -18.12 4.00
CA ASN A 681 -5.39 -19.48 4.15
C ASN A 681 -5.91 -20.19 5.42
N GLY A 682 -6.10 -21.52 5.32
CA GLY A 682 -6.57 -22.35 6.44
C GLY A 682 -8.06 -22.19 6.76
N ASN A 683 -8.52 -22.79 7.87
CA ASN A 683 -9.90 -22.70 8.35
C ASN A 683 -10.02 -21.67 9.47
N THR A 684 -10.90 -20.66 9.34
CA THR A 684 -11.24 -19.80 10.50
C THR A 684 -12.08 -20.53 11.54
N ASP A 685 -12.18 -19.97 12.74
CA ASP A 685 -13.22 -20.32 13.71
C ASP A 685 -14.21 -19.17 13.97
N GLU A 686 -15.21 -19.44 14.82
CA GLU A 686 -16.25 -18.49 15.18
C GLU A 686 -15.70 -17.26 15.90
N GLU A 687 -14.74 -17.42 16.84
CA GLU A 687 -14.22 -16.30 17.63
C GLU A 687 -13.36 -15.36 16.77
N LEU A 688 -12.43 -15.91 15.99
CA LEU A 688 -11.56 -15.15 15.10
C LEU A 688 -12.36 -14.39 14.07
N CYS A 689 -13.27 -15.07 13.38
CA CYS A 689 -14.08 -14.40 12.37
C CYS A 689 -14.97 -13.32 13.00
N ASN A 690 -15.45 -13.52 14.24
CA ASN A 690 -16.18 -12.49 14.97
C ASN A 690 -15.32 -11.25 15.26
N ARG A 691 -14.11 -11.42 15.80
CA ARG A 691 -13.19 -10.31 16.11
C ARG A 691 -12.68 -9.62 14.85
N TRP A 692 -12.35 -10.38 13.81
CA TRP A 692 -11.83 -9.83 12.56
C TRP A 692 -12.90 -9.04 11.79
N MET A 693 -14.16 -9.51 11.77
CA MET A 693 -15.28 -8.75 11.21
C MET A 693 -15.48 -7.42 11.93
N GLN A 694 -15.19 -7.33 13.24
CA GLN A 694 -15.23 -6.05 13.97
C GLN A 694 -14.10 -5.12 13.55
N LEU A 695 -12.87 -5.63 13.50
CA LEU A 695 -11.68 -4.88 13.13
C LEU A 695 -11.79 -4.32 11.71
N SER A 696 -12.06 -5.19 10.72
CA SER A 696 -12.10 -4.83 9.31
C SER A 696 -13.24 -3.87 8.95
N ALA A 697 -14.29 -3.77 9.78
CA ALA A 697 -15.32 -2.74 9.61
C ALA A 697 -14.76 -1.30 9.73
N PHE A 698 -13.58 -1.13 10.35
CA PHE A 698 -12.86 0.13 10.45
C PHE A 698 -11.63 0.22 9.53
N HIS A 699 -11.42 -0.76 8.64
CA HIS A 699 -10.41 -0.68 7.58
C HIS A 699 -10.99 0.01 6.34
N PRO A 700 -10.18 0.76 5.57
CA PRO A 700 -10.66 1.39 4.35
C PRO A 700 -11.30 0.44 3.35
N PHE A 701 -10.61 -0.65 3.01
CA PHE A 701 -11.13 -1.74 2.19
C PHE A 701 -11.59 -2.89 3.09
N TYR A 702 -12.82 -3.38 2.89
CA TYR A 702 -13.45 -4.37 3.76
C TYR A 702 -14.01 -5.54 2.96
N ARG A 703 -13.19 -6.58 2.80
CA ARG A 703 -13.52 -7.82 2.09
C ARG A 703 -13.37 -9.03 2.99
N ASN A 704 -14.34 -9.95 2.96
CA ASN A 704 -14.16 -11.34 3.41
C ASN A 704 -13.86 -12.19 2.16
N HIS A 705 -12.72 -12.88 2.18
CA HIS A 705 -12.24 -13.73 1.09
C HIS A 705 -11.61 -14.99 1.69
N ASN A 706 -11.72 -16.13 0.99
CA ASN A 706 -11.39 -17.44 1.52
C ASN A 706 -10.75 -18.30 0.44
N ILE A 707 -9.78 -19.13 0.82
CA ILE A 707 -9.16 -20.11 -0.07
C ILE A 707 -10.11 -21.26 -0.44
N ARG A 708 -9.81 -21.90 -1.57
CA ARG A 708 -10.46 -23.14 -2.00
C ARG A 708 -10.19 -24.28 -1.01
N GLY A 709 -11.21 -25.08 -0.75
CA GLY A 709 -11.11 -26.26 0.13
C GLY A 709 -11.22 -25.97 1.62
N ALA A 710 -11.07 -24.72 2.06
CA ALA A 710 -11.34 -24.31 3.44
C ALA A 710 -12.86 -24.34 3.75
N ILE A 711 -13.20 -24.42 5.04
CA ILE A 711 -14.59 -24.36 5.48
C ILE A 711 -15.24 -23.02 5.10
N PRO A 712 -16.56 -23.01 4.86
CA PRO A 712 -17.24 -21.77 4.55
C PRO A 712 -17.23 -20.78 5.72
N GLN A 713 -16.85 -19.53 5.45
CA GLN A 713 -16.70 -18.46 6.44
C GLN A 713 -17.54 -17.21 6.16
N GLU A 714 -18.62 -17.32 5.37
CA GLU A 714 -19.53 -16.19 5.18
C GLU A 714 -20.12 -15.76 6.53
N PRO A 715 -20.35 -14.44 6.78
CA PRO A 715 -20.72 -13.98 8.12
C PRO A 715 -22.02 -14.54 8.68
N TYR A 716 -22.93 -15.04 7.84
CA TYR A 716 -24.18 -15.67 8.24
C TYR A 716 -24.00 -17.10 8.81
N ARG A 717 -22.82 -17.71 8.69
CA ARG A 717 -22.56 -19.11 9.10
C ARG A 717 -22.71 -19.31 10.60
N TRP A 718 -22.30 -18.32 11.39
CA TRP A 718 -22.44 -18.33 12.85
C TRP A 718 -23.36 -17.20 13.30
N ALA A 719 -24.27 -17.49 14.23
CA ALA A 719 -25.21 -16.50 14.75
C ALA A 719 -24.49 -15.35 15.48
N SER A 720 -23.39 -15.63 16.17
CA SER A 720 -22.60 -14.60 16.85
C SER A 720 -21.89 -13.67 15.85
N VAL A 721 -21.27 -14.23 14.80
CA VAL A 721 -20.59 -13.49 13.74
C VAL A 721 -21.59 -12.64 12.96
N ALA A 722 -22.76 -13.18 12.63
CA ALA A 722 -23.83 -12.43 11.97
C ALA A 722 -24.27 -11.22 12.80
N ASN A 723 -24.46 -11.40 14.12
CA ASN A 723 -24.88 -10.32 15.01
C ASN A 723 -23.84 -9.21 15.14
N THR A 724 -22.59 -9.61 15.35
CA THR A 724 -21.47 -8.67 15.38
C THR A 724 -21.31 -7.94 14.06
N SER A 725 -21.38 -8.64 12.93
CA SER A 725 -21.21 -8.06 11.59
C SER A 725 -22.28 -7.00 11.32
N ARG A 726 -23.54 -7.26 11.66
CA ARG A 726 -24.61 -6.24 11.59
C ARG A 726 -24.30 -5.01 12.45
N ALA A 727 -23.83 -5.21 13.67
CA ALA A 727 -23.49 -4.11 14.56
C ALA A 727 -22.32 -3.26 14.03
N SER A 728 -21.22 -3.90 13.61
CA SER A 728 -20.02 -3.22 13.12
C SER A 728 -20.24 -2.54 11.76
N ILE A 729 -20.92 -3.21 10.82
CA ILE A 729 -21.27 -2.61 9.52
C ILE A 729 -22.22 -1.43 9.71
N LYS A 730 -23.17 -1.50 10.63
CA LYS A 730 -24.04 -0.36 10.95
C LYS A 730 -23.24 0.87 11.40
N VAL A 731 -22.20 0.68 12.23
CA VAL A 731 -21.31 1.79 12.64
C VAL A 731 -20.54 2.32 11.43
N ARG A 732 -19.97 1.44 10.61
CA ARG A 732 -19.28 1.81 9.37
C ARG A 732 -20.15 2.65 8.42
N TYR A 733 -21.38 2.21 8.15
CA TYR A 733 -22.31 2.90 7.25
C TYR A 733 -22.82 4.21 7.85
N THR A 734 -22.95 4.28 9.18
CA THR A 734 -23.22 5.54 9.90
C THR A 734 -22.09 6.56 9.67
N LEU A 735 -20.83 6.09 9.73
CA LEU A 735 -19.61 6.89 9.54
C LEU A 735 -19.25 7.15 8.07
N LEU A 736 -20.04 6.69 7.09
CA LEU A 736 -19.71 6.81 5.67
C LEU A 736 -19.39 8.25 5.22
N PRO A 737 -20.10 9.32 5.65
CA PRO A 737 -19.76 10.69 5.26
C PRO A 737 -18.39 11.12 5.80
N TYR A 738 -18.01 10.62 6.98
CA TYR A 738 -16.70 10.87 7.57
C TYR A 738 -15.60 10.13 6.80
N TRP A 739 -15.76 8.83 6.54
CA TRP A 739 -14.85 8.05 5.69
C TRP A 739 -14.63 8.72 4.34
N TYR A 740 -15.72 9.12 3.69
CA TYR A 740 -15.65 9.74 2.38
C TYR A 740 -14.91 11.08 2.38
N THR A 741 -15.07 11.86 3.45
CA THR A 741 -14.35 13.12 3.63
C THR A 741 -12.86 12.89 3.85
N LEU A 742 -12.49 11.86 4.62
CA LEU A 742 -11.08 11.51 4.83
C LEU A 742 -10.41 11.09 3.51
N PHE A 743 -11.12 10.33 2.68
CA PHE A 743 -10.63 9.94 1.35
C PHE A 743 -10.57 11.11 0.37
N ALA A 744 -11.53 12.04 0.41
CA ALA A 744 -11.44 13.29 -0.35
C ALA A 744 -10.19 14.09 0.04
N ASN A 745 -9.87 14.18 1.35
CA ASN A 745 -8.64 14.82 1.81
C ASN A 745 -7.38 14.07 1.37
N SER A 746 -7.44 12.74 1.32
CA SER A 746 -6.34 11.92 0.82
C SER A 746 -6.08 12.19 -0.67
N SER A 747 -7.12 12.16 -1.50
CA SER A 747 -7.00 12.42 -2.94
C SER A 747 -6.70 13.89 -3.30
N GLN A 748 -6.95 14.84 -2.39
CA GLN A 748 -6.66 16.26 -2.60
C GLN A 748 -5.32 16.72 -2.04
N TYR A 749 -4.89 16.14 -0.90
CA TYR A 749 -3.76 16.64 -0.12
C TYR A 749 -2.76 15.56 0.28
N GLY A 750 -3.06 14.28 0.07
CA GLY A 750 -2.22 13.15 0.50
C GLY A 750 -2.34 12.83 1.98
N THR A 751 -3.31 13.42 2.69
CA THR A 751 -3.52 13.16 4.12
C THR A 751 -3.99 11.70 4.33
N PRO A 752 -3.36 10.92 5.23
CA PRO A 752 -3.79 9.54 5.47
C PRO A 752 -5.13 9.49 6.23
N PRO A 753 -6.12 8.69 5.77
CA PRO A 753 -7.40 8.51 6.44
C PRO A 753 -7.29 7.64 7.70
N VAL A 754 -6.42 6.63 7.73
CA VAL A 754 -6.11 5.86 8.95
C VAL A 754 -4.75 6.31 9.48
N ARG A 755 -4.59 6.41 10.80
CA ARG A 755 -3.39 6.99 11.41
C ARG A 755 -2.94 6.20 12.63
N ALA A 756 -1.62 5.99 12.73
CA ALA A 756 -1.01 5.59 14.00
C ALA A 756 -1.19 6.74 15.01
N LEU A 757 -1.26 6.41 16.30
CA LEU A 757 -1.58 7.38 17.35
C LEU A 757 -0.59 8.56 17.36
N PHE A 758 0.71 8.30 17.18
CA PHE A 758 1.73 9.36 17.16
C PHE A 758 1.64 10.30 15.94
N PHE A 759 0.89 9.96 14.89
CA PHE A 759 0.69 10.91 13.78
C PHE A 759 -0.11 12.12 14.22
N GLU A 760 -1.07 11.93 15.13
CA GLU A 760 -1.91 12.98 15.72
C GLU A 760 -1.37 13.51 17.04
N PHE A 761 -0.59 12.70 17.75
CA PHE A 761 0.01 13.02 19.05
C PHE A 761 1.54 12.80 18.99
N PRO A 762 2.27 13.59 18.19
CA PRO A 762 3.69 13.34 17.89
C PRO A 762 4.63 13.56 19.07
N ASP A 763 4.21 14.29 20.11
CA ASP A 763 5.06 14.66 21.24
C ASP A 763 4.92 13.70 22.44
N GLU A 764 4.27 12.54 22.24
CA GLU A 764 4.00 11.52 23.26
C GLU A 764 4.81 10.23 22.95
N PRO A 765 6.05 10.10 23.44
CA PRO A 765 6.93 8.95 23.15
C PRO A 765 6.35 7.58 23.52
N GLU A 766 5.46 7.51 24.51
CA GLU A 766 4.73 6.29 24.86
C GLU A 766 3.84 5.75 23.72
N LEU A 767 3.56 6.55 22.68
CA LEU A 767 2.75 6.17 21.52
C LEU A 767 3.57 5.63 20.34
N PHE A 768 4.90 5.78 20.34
CA PHE A 768 5.75 5.50 19.17
C PHE A 768 5.79 4.01 18.81
N THR A 769 5.57 3.13 19.78
CA THR A 769 5.53 1.68 19.61
C THR A 769 4.11 1.13 19.54
N ILE A 770 3.08 1.99 19.62
CA ILE A 770 1.68 1.53 19.65
C ILE A 770 1.19 1.28 18.24
N ASP A 771 0.87 0.02 17.98
CA ASP A 771 0.40 -0.47 16.69
C ASP A 771 -0.75 -1.49 16.82
N SER A 772 -1.27 -1.67 18.05
CA SER A 772 -2.50 -2.41 18.37
C SER A 772 -3.75 -1.53 18.40
N GLN A 773 -3.58 -0.22 18.26
CA GLN A 773 -4.65 0.79 18.19
C GLN A 773 -4.40 1.70 17.00
N PHE A 774 -5.48 2.27 16.46
CA PHE A 774 -5.38 3.22 15.36
C PHE A 774 -6.51 4.26 15.42
N LEU A 775 -6.28 5.36 14.71
CA LEU A 775 -7.24 6.42 14.53
C LEU A 775 -7.84 6.36 13.12
N VAL A 776 -9.16 6.51 13.03
CA VAL A 776 -9.83 6.87 11.78
C VAL A 776 -9.95 8.39 11.75
N GLY A 777 -9.15 9.00 10.88
CA GLY A 777 -8.92 10.44 10.80
C GLY A 777 -8.26 10.97 12.08
N ARG A 778 -8.82 12.00 12.69
CA ARG A 778 -8.33 12.56 13.97
C ARG A 778 -9.29 12.31 15.14
N ASP A 779 -10.52 11.91 14.83
CA ASP A 779 -11.67 12.03 15.73
C ASP A 779 -12.15 10.68 16.30
N ILE A 780 -11.79 9.54 15.69
CA ILE A 780 -12.26 8.21 16.10
C ILE A 780 -11.06 7.31 16.45
N LEU A 781 -11.01 6.80 17.69
CA LEU A 781 -10.02 5.84 18.18
C LEU A 781 -10.62 4.44 18.25
N VAL A 782 -9.96 3.47 17.62
CA VAL A 782 -10.37 2.06 17.60
C VAL A 782 -9.38 1.23 18.42
N THR A 783 -9.91 0.47 19.39
CA THR A 783 -9.15 -0.42 20.27
C THR A 783 -9.70 -1.85 20.12
N PRO A 784 -9.25 -2.60 19.11
CA PRO A 784 -9.73 -3.96 18.83
C PRO A 784 -9.19 -4.98 19.85
N VAL A 785 -9.95 -6.06 20.08
CA VAL A 785 -9.43 -7.25 20.77
C VAL A 785 -8.61 -8.05 19.77
N LEU A 786 -7.36 -8.32 20.12
CA LEU A 786 -6.41 -9.03 19.29
C LEU A 786 -5.83 -10.26 20.00
N GLU A 787 -6.47 -10.74 21.06
CA GLU A 787 -6.08 -11.94 21.79
C GLU A 787 -7.29 -12.88 21.84
N PRO A 788 -7.11 -14.21 21.80
CA PRO A 788 -8.22 -15.16 21.86
C PRO A 788 -8.72 -15.35 23.29
N ASN A 789 -9.97 -15.77 23.44
CA ASN A 789 -10.61 -16.11 24.71
C ASN A 789 -10.57 -14.99 25.77
N VAL A 790 -10.47 -13.73 25.34
CA VAL A 790 -10.53 -12.57 26.25
C VAL A 790 -11.82 -11.78 26.03
N SER A 791 -12.28 -11.17 27.12
CA SER A 791 -13.45 -10.29 27.16
C SER A 791 -13.07 -8.86 27.58
N THR A 792 -11.78 -8.56 27.60
CA THR A 792 -11.23 -7.24 27.92
C THR A 792 -10.06 -6.94 27.00
N VAL A 793 -9.73 -5.66 26.83
CA VAL A 793 -8.54 -5.20 26.09
C VAL A 793 -7.91 -4.02 26.80
N ASN A 794 -6.59 -3.91 26.73
CA ASN A 794 -5.87 -2.75 27.24
C ASN A 794 -5.65 -1.73 26.11
N GLY A 795 -6.14 -0.51 26.32
CA GLY A 795 -5.94 0.61 25.39
C GLY A 795 -5.22 1.77 26.05
N LEU A 796 -4.34 2.44 25.31
CA LEU A 796 -3.75 3.72 25.67
C LEU A 796 -4.59 4.85 25.05
N PHE A 797 -4.86 5.89 25.82
CA PHE A 797 -5.68 7.03 25.41
C PHE A 797 -4.80 8.29 25.30
N PRO A 798 -4.52 8.77 24.07
CA PRO A 798 -3.62 9.90 23.85
C PRO A 798 -4.15 11.23 24.39
N GLY A 799 -3.24 12.20 24.56
CA GLY A 799 -3.54 13.56 24.98
C GLY A 799 -3.22 13.86 26.45
N ARG A 800 -2.62 12.92 27.18
CA ARG A 800 -2.14 13.04 28.57
C ARG A 800 -3.13 13.76 29.53
N GLY A 801 -4.42 13.46 29.41
CA GLY A 801 -5.49 14.04 30.23
C GLY A 801 -6.06 15.38 29.76
N ASN A 802 -5.53 15.96 28.67
CA ASN A 802 -6.05 17.17 28.04
C ASN A 802 -7.13 16.91 26.98
N VAL A 803 -7.34 15.65 26.63
CA VAL A 803 -8.33 15.19 25.63
C VAL A 803 -9.33 14.28 26.33
N ILE A 804 -10.61 14.57 26.15
CA ILE A 804 -11.70 13.70 26.61
C ILE A 804 -12.04 12.70 25.52
N TRP A 805 -12.00 11.41 25.86
CA TRP A 805 -12.46 10.33 24.98
C TRP A 805 -13.81 9.80 25.47
N ARG A 806 -14.76 9.63 24.56
CA ARG A 806 -16.12 9.14 24.85
C ARG A 806 -16.38 7.85 24.12
N ASP A 807 -17.02 6.89 24.77
CA ASP A 807 -17.44 5.65 24.13
C ASP A 807 -18.48 5.92 23.04
N TRP A 808 -18.31 5.34 21.85
CA TRP A 808 -19.19 5.55 20.69
C TRP A 808 -20.62 5.07 20.94
N TYR A 809 -20.81 4.00 21.71
CA TYR A 809 -22.11 3.36 21.86
C TYR A 809 -22.95 3.98 22.98
N THR A 810 -22.30 4.36 24.08
CA THR A 810 -22.94 4.88 25.30
C THR A 810 -22.79 6.39 25.47
N HIS A 811 -21.85 7.01 24.75
CA HIS A 811 -21.44 8.41 24.88
C HIS A 811 -20.84 8.80 26.25
N GLN A 812 -20.57 7.81 27.12
CA GLN A 812 -19.94 8.04 28.42
C GLN A 812 -18.47 8.43 28.27
N VAL A 813 -17.98 9.28 29.19
CA VAL A 813 -16.54 9.58 29.27
C VAL A 813 -15.79 8.34 29.76
N VAL A 814 -14.75 7.95 29.03
CA VAL A 814 -13.85 6.90 29.47
C VAL A 814 -12.98 7.44 30.59
N GLN A 815 -12.96 6.76 31.73
CA GLN A 815 -12.07 7.10 32.83
C GLN A 815 -10.69 6.53 32.54
N THR A 816 -9.70 7.39 32.30
CA THR A 816 -8.35 7.02 31.92
C THR A 816 -7.32 7.63 32.86
N THR A 817 -6.24 6.91 33.14
CA THR A 817 -5.06 7.50 33.80
C THR A 817 -4.08 7.97 32.72
N PRO A 818 -3.66 9.26 32.70
CA PRO A 818 -2.74 9.78 31.69
C PRO A 818 -1.46 8.95 31.55
N GLY A 819 -1.12 8.58 30.31
CA GLY A 819 0.09 7.82 30.00
C GLY A 819 0.09 6.36 30.45
N GLN A 820 -1.05 5.82 30.89
CA GLN A 820 -1.18 4.42 31.33
C GLN A 820 -2.22 3.65 30.53
N LEU A 821 -2.00 2.35 30.42
CA LEU A 821 -2.98 1.43 29.84
C LEU A 821 -4.27 1.42 30.68
N THR A 822 -5.40 1.52 30.00
CA THR A 822 -6.73 1.41 30.58
C THR A 822 -7.38 0.11 30.11
N THR A 823 -7.83 -0.72 31.04
CA THR A 823 -8.54 -1.97 30.72
C THR A 823 -10.00 -1.68 30.40
N LEU A 824 -10.42 -2.06 29.20
CA LEU A 824 -11.76 -1.85 28.66
C LEU A 824 -12.51 -3.18 28.59
N SER A 825 -13.81 -3.14 28.83
CA SER A 825 -14.70 -4.28 28.58
C SER A 825 -14.83 -4.50 27.07
N ALA A 826 -14.65 -5.73 26.62
CA ALA A 826 -14.68 -6.09 25.21
C ALA A 826 -15.27 -7.50 25.02
N PRO A 827 -16.54 -7.73 25.39
CA PRO A 827 -17.19 -9.02 25.15
C PRO A 827 -17.18 -9.37 23.66
N LEU A 828 -17.44 -10.63 23.32
CA LEU A 828 -17.27 -11.15 21.95
C LEU A 828 -17.99 -10.32 20.88
N ASN A 829 -19.14 -9.72 21.20
CA ASN A 829 -19.96 -8.93 20.28
C ASN A 829 -19.70 -7.41 20.34
N HIS A 830 -18.57 -6.96 20.88
CA HIS A 830 -18.27 -5.55 21.09
C HIS A 830 -16.82 -5.22 20.80
N ILE A 831 -16.63 -4.20 19.96
CA ILE A 831 -15.35 -3.54 19.69
C ILE A 831 -15.34 -2.16 20.34
N ASN A 832 -14.23 -1.80 20.97
CA ASN A 832 -14.11 -0.51 21.63
C ASN A 832 -13.80 0.58 20.60
N VAL A 833 -14.69 1.56 20.51
CA VAL A 833 -14.61 2.68 19.58
C VAL A 833 -14.90 3.96 20.35
N HIS A 834 -14.05 4.96 20.21
CA HIS A 834 -14.14 6.18 21.00
C HIS A 834 -14.12 7.44 20.13
N ILE A 835 -14.89 8.43 20.55
CA ILE A 835 -15.01 9.74 19.94
C ILE A 835 -14.11 10.70 20.72
N ARG A 836 -13.22 11.37 20.01
CA ARG A 836 -12.39 12.45 20.56
C ARG A 836 -13.24 13.68 20.82
N ASP A 837 -12.92 14.43 21.87
CA ASP A 837 -13.44 15.78 22.03
C ASP A 837 -12.99 16.75 20.91
N GLY A 838 -13.68 17.88 20.80
CA GLY A 838 -13.43 18.85 19.73
C GLY A 838 -13.86 18.39 18.34
N SER A 839 -14.61 17.29 18.22
CA SER A 839 -15.02 16.69 16.95
C SER A 839 -16.48 17.03 16.59
N ALA A 840 -16.75 17.26 15.31
CA ALA A 840 -18.08 17.37 14.76
C ALA A 840 -18.20 16.47 13.52
N LEU A 841 -19.04 15.45 13.59
CA LEU A 841 -19.13 14.36 12.61
C LEU A 841 -20.50 14.34 11.95
N LEU A 842 -20.53 14.50 10.62
CA LEU A 842 -21.74 14.24 9.82
C LEU A 842 -21.89 12.73 9.64
N LEU A 843 -23.07 12.21 9.93
CA LEU A 843 -23.39 10.79 9.96
C LEU A 843 -24.67 10.51 9.16
N HIS A 844 -24.84 9.27 8.68
CA HIS A 844 -26.15 8.82 8.24
C HIS A 844 -27.02 8.44 9.45
N SER A 845 -28.22 9.01 9.55
CA SER A 845 -29.09 8.79 10.71
C SER A 845 -29.69 7.39 10.74
N THR A 846 -29.87 6.76 9.58
CA THR A 846 -30.45 5.42 9.47
C THR A 846 -29.76 4.66 8.34
N PRO A 847 -28.70 3.90 8.66
CA PRO A 847 -28.09 2.98 7.71
C PRO A 847 -29.09 1.97 7.17
N ALA A 848 -28.97 1.63 5.89
CA ALA A 848 -29.77 0.63 5.18
C ALA A 848 -28.88 -0.54 4.71
N TYR A 849 -29.41 -1.43 3.86
CA TYR A 849 -28.70 -2.63 3.45
C TYR A 849 -27.56 -2.35 2.47
N THR A 850 -27.75 -1.44 1.51
CA THR A 850 -26.69 -0.96 0.61
C THR A 850 -26.29 0.48 0.92
N ILE A 851 -25.14 0.90 0.41
CA ILE A 851 -24.68 2.28 0.52
C ILE A 851 -25.59 3.22 -0.25
N GLU A 852 -26.06 2.84 -1.44
CA GLU A 852 -27.01 3.64 -2.21
C GLU A 852 -28.32 3.87 -1.45
N GLU A 853 -28.87 2.84 -0.80
CA GLU A 853 -30.05 2.98 0.07
C GLU A 853 -29.75 3.88 1.28
N THR A 854 -28.58 3.72 1.90
CA THR A 854 -28.14 4.53 3.05
C THR A 854 -28.02 6.02 2.67
N ARG A 855 -27.49 6.31 1.48
CA ARG A 855 -27.33 7.67 0.94
C ARG A 855 -28.66 8.37 0.66
N ARG A 856 -29.73 7.61 0.38
CA ARG A 856 -31.08 8.17 0.21
C ARG A 856 -31.70 8.61 1.55
N GLY A 857 -31.20 8.07 2.66
CA GLY A 857 -31.64 8.40 4.02
C GLY A 857 -31.17 9.77 4.51
N PRO A 858 -31.76 10.27 5.62
CA PRO A 858 -31.39 11.55 6.21
C PRO A 858 -30.03 11.50 6.94
N TYR A 859 -29.45 12.68 7.14
CA TYR A 859 -28.23 12.85 7.94
C TYR A 859 -28.54 13.13 9.41
N SER A 860 -27.58 12.83 10.28
CA SER A 860 -27.49 13.29 11.66
C SER A 860 -26.10 13.92 11.90
N LEU A 861 -25.98 14.76 12.93
CA LEU A 861 -24.73 15.42 13.29
C LEU A 861 -24.39 15.09 14.74
N LEU A 862 -23.19 14.56 14.96
CA LEU A 862 -22.67 14.24 16.29
C LEU A 862 -21.53 15.20 16.65
N ILE A 863 -21.67 15.93 17.75
CA ILE A 863 -20.69 16.91 18.22
C ILE A 863 -20.19 16.47 19.59
N SER A 864 -18.89 16.32 19.75
CA SER A 864 -18.24 16.10 21.04
C SER A 864 -17.47 17.36 21.42
N LEU A 865 -17.96 18.12 22.39
CA LEU A 865 -17.34 19.39 22.80
C LEU A 865 -16.08 19.13 23.62
N SER A 866 -15.05 19.93 23.36
CA SER A 866 -13.84 20.01 24.19
C SER A 866 -14.13 20.70 25.54
N PRO A 867 -13.23 20.60 26.52
CA PRO A 867 -13.33 21.37 27.78
C PRO A 867 -13.52 22.88 27.57
N ASN A 868 -13.04 23.42 26.45
CA ASN A 868 -13.20 24.83 26.06
C ASN A 868 -14.52 25.11 25.30
N GLN A 869 -15.47 24.17 25.30
CA GLN A 869 -16.75 24.25 24.58
C GLN A 869 -16.61 24.51 23.07
N GLN A 870 -15.60 23.89 22.46
CA GLN A 870 -15.32 24.00 21.04
C GLN A 870 -15.40 22.63 20.36
N ALA A 871 -15.86 22.62 19.11
CA ALA A 871 -15.73 21.48 18.22
C ALA A 871 -15.69 21.91 16.76
N PHE A 872 -15.00 21.12 15.94
CA PHE A 872 -14.82 21.38 14.51
C PHE A 872 -14.97 20.11 13.69
N GLY A 873 -15.48 20.26 12.48
CA GLY A 873 -15.50 19.18 11.51
C GLY A 873 -15.87 19.65 10.11
N THR A 874 -15.60 18.80 9.14
CA THR A 874 -15.93 19.02 7.73
C THR A 874 -16.57 17.78 7.15
N ALA A 875 -17.43 17.97 6.15
CA ALA A 875 -17.93 16.87 5.33
C ALA A 875 -17.83 17.23 3.83
N TYR A 876 -17.25 16.35 3.03
CA TYR A 876 -17.21 16.43 1.58
C TYR A 876 -18.34 15.58 0.98
N ILE A 877 -19.12 16.14 0.06
CA ILE A 877 -20.26 15.48 -0.57
C ILE A 877 -20.27 15.76 -2.07
N ASP A 878 -20.43 14.71 -2.86
CA ASP A 878 -20.69 14.74 -4.30
C ASP A 878 -21.62 13.56 -4.69
N ASP A 879 -21.70 13.24 -5.98
CA ASP A 879 -22.52 12.12 -6.48
C ASP A 879 -21.99 10.72 -6.10
N GLY A 880 -20.73 10.61 -5.66
CA GLY A 880 -20.09 9.37 -5.24
C GLY A 880 -19.67 8.42 -6.35
N ASP A 881 -19.88 8.74 -7.63
CA ASP A 881 -19.64 7.83 -8.76
C ASP A 881 -18.83 8.49 -9.90
N SER A 882 -19.06 9.78 -10.19
CA SER A 882 -18.43 10.46 -11.33
C SER A 882 -16.98 10.81 -11.07
N TYR A 883 -16.11 10.56 -12.04
CA TYR A 883 -14.68 10.91 -11.93
C TYR A 883 -14.48 12.42 -11.83
N PRO A 884 -13.71 12.92 -10.84
CA PRO A 884 -13.51 14.34 -10.65
C PRO A 884 -12.66 14.96 -11.79
N PRO A 885 -12.77 16.28 -12.03
CA PRO A 885 -13.55 17.26 -11.28
C PRO A 885 -15.05 17.25 -11.65
N GLY A 886 -15.91 17.32 -10.63
CA GLY A 886 -17.36 17.44 -10.77
C GLY A 886 -17.96 18.35 -9.71
N PRO A 887 -19.28 18.63 -9.76
CA PRO A 887 -19.96 19.40 -8.73
C PRO A 887 -19.79 18.71 -7.37
N ASN A 888 -19.24 19.44 -6.40
CA ASN A 888 -19.09 18.98 -5.02
C ASN A 888 -19.57 20.05 -4.04
N LYS A 889 -19.75 19.65 -2.79
CA LYS A 889 -20.07 20.52 -1.68
C LYS A 889 -19.23 20.14 -0.45
N THR A 890 -18.67 21.15 0.19
CA THR A 890 -18.03 21.04 1.50
C THR A 890 -18.93 21.71 2.54
N LEU A 891 -19.31 20.94 3.55
CA LEU A 891 -19.96 21.41 4.76
C LEU A 891 -18.91 21.62 5.84
N THR A 892 -19.02 22.71 6.59
CA THR A 892 -18.14 22.98 7.74
C THR A 892 -18.99 23.23 8.97
N PHE A 893 -18.68 22.50 10.04
CA PHE A 893 -19.37 22.57 11.33
C PHE A 893 -18.42 23.22 12.34
N ILE A 894 -18.84 24.35 12.90
CA ILE A 894 -18.06 25.09 13.90
C ILE A 894 -18.94 25.29 15.12
N SER A 895 -18.55 24.67 16.23
CA SER A 895 -19.24 24.81 17.51
C SER A 895 -18.37 25.63 18.47
N THR A 896 -18.96 26.64 19.10
CA THR A 896 -18.33 27.53 20.09
C THR A 896 -19.36 27.93 21.14
N GLU A 897 -19.07 27.74 22.43
CA GLU A 897 -19.80 28.30 23.60
C GLU A 897 -21.31 28.55 23.37
N GLY A 898 -22.12 27.49 23.33
CA GLY A 898 -23.58 27.63 23.19
C GLY A 898 -24.07 27.87 21.76
N GLN A 899 -23.20 27.80 20.76
CA GLN A 899 -23.56 28.03 19.36
C GLN A 899 -22.93 27.00 18.42
N LEU A 900 -23.69 26.54 17.43
CA LEU A 900 -23.24 25.75 16.30
C LEU A 900 -23.53 26.51 15.00
N ARG A 901 -22.50 26.72 14.20
CA ARG A 901 -22.57 27.32 12.87
C ARG A 901 -22.33 26.25 11.81
N LEU A 902 -23.26 26.16 10.86
CA LEU A 902 -23.17 25.32 9.68
C LEU A 902 -22.86 26.19 8.47
N LEU A 903 -21.74 25.96 7.81
CA LEU A 903 -21.35 26.62 6.57
C LEU A 903 -21.46 25.64 5.41
N SER A 904 -21.94 26.12 4.26
CA SER A 904 -22.18 25.30 3.08
C SER A 904 -21.53 25.96 1.87
N ARG A 905 -20.55 25.29 1.24
CA ARG A 905 -19.81 25.81 0.08
C ARG A 905 -19.73 24.78 -1.05
N GLY A 906 -19.91 25.22 -2.29
CA GLY A 906 -19.80 24.36 -3.48
C GLY A 906 -21.12 24.21 -4.23
N THR A 907 -21.04 23.65 -5.44
CA THR A 907 -22.10 23.64 -6.45
C THR A 907 -22.99 22.40 -6.42
N TYR A 908 -22.58 21.33 -5.74
CA TYR A 908 -23.43 20.15 -5.57
C TYR A 908 -24.67 20.50 -4.74
N HIS A 909 -25.82 19.88 -5.04
CA HIS A 909 -27.06 20.09 -4.29
C HIS A 909 -27.35 18.84 -3.45
N VAL A 910 -27.35 18.98 -2.13
CA VAL A 910 -27.63 17.89 -1.19
C VAL A 910 -29.14 17.74 -1.05
N ALA A 911 -29.70 16.60 -1.49
CA ALA A 911 -31.14 16.36 -1.42
C ALA A 911 -31.62 15.99 -0.01
N GLN A 912 -30.76 15.32 0.75
CA GLN A 912 -31.04 14.80 2.09
C GLN A 912 -31.09 15.93 3.12
N ARG A 913 -31.95 15.76 4.12
CA ARG A 913 -32.10 16.70 5.24
C ARG A 913 -31.30 16.22 6.45
N LEU A 914 -30.88 17.17 7.28
CA LEU A 914 -30.36 16.88 8.62
C LEU A 914 -31.53 16.79 9.59
N GLN A 915 -31.69 15.65 10.27
CA GLN A 915 -32.85 15.38 11.14
C GLN A 915 -32.54 15.41 12.64
N GLU A 916 -31.30 15.15 13.03
CA GLU A 916 -30.91 15.10 14.43
C GLU A 916 -29.53 15.73 14.63
N ILE A 917 -29.39 16.51 15.70
CA ILE A 917 -28.10 17.01 16.18
C ILE A 917 -27.93 16.52 17.61
N THR A 918 -26.91 15.70 17.84
CA THR A 918 -26.49 15.24 19.17
C THR A 918 -25.23 16.00 19.59
N ILE A 919 -25.28 16.69 20.73
CA ILE A 919 -24.17 17.46 21.29
C ILE A 919 -23.80 16.87 22.65
N LEU A 920 -22.54 16.45 22.81
CA LEU A 920 -21.98 15.88 24.04
C LEU A 920 -21.07 16.90 24.72
N GLY A 921 -21.06 16.92 26.06
CA GLY A 921 -20.25 17.84 26.85
C GLY A 921 -20.93 19.18 27.14
N VAL A 922 -22.26 19.27 26.99
CA VAL A 922 -23.04 20.44 27.38
C VAL A 922 -23.20 20.40 28.89
N SER A 923 -22.34 21.09 29.64
CA SER A 923 -22.20 20.94 31.11
C SER A 923 -23.38 21.45 31.94
N ALA A 924 -24.29 22.22 31.35
CA ALA A 924 -25.46 22.74 32.02
C ALA A 924 -26.70 22.56 31.13
N ARG A 925 -27.82 22.20 31.76
CA ARG A 925 -29.10 22.05 31.06
C ARG A 925 -29.48 23.38 30.38
N PRO A 926 -29.68 23.41 29.06
CA PRO A 926 -30.17 24.61 28.38
C PRO A 926 -31.58 24.98 28.84
N HIS A 927 -31.84 26.27 28.98
CA HIS A 927 -33.15 26.87 29.16
C HIS A 927 -33.90 27.01 27.83
N SER A 928 -33.17 27.28 26.75
CA SER A 928 -33.73 27.38 25.40
C SER A 928 -32.76 26.89 24.33
N VAL A 929 -33.32 26.30 23.27
CA VAL A 929 -32.59 25.96 22.05
C VAL A 929 -33.28 26.68 20.90
N THR A 930 -32.54 27.51 20.18
CA THR A 930 -33.05 28.33 19.07
C THR A 930 -32.31 28.05 17.78
N PHE A 931 -33.00 28.24 16.67
CA PHE A 931 -32.46 28.16 15.33
C PHE A 931 -32.74 29.48 14.62
N GLY A 932 -31.69 30.28 14.40
CA GLY A 932 -31.87 31.72 14.18
C GLY A 932 -32.74 32.33 15.29
N ASP A 933 -33.81 33.04 14.91
CA ASP A 933 -34.75 33.66 15.86
C ASP A 933 -35.88 32.74 16.35
N LYS A 934 -35.92 31.46 15.93
CA LYS A 934 -37.03 30.54 16.23
C LYS A 934 -36.66 29.55 17.33
N SER A 935 -37.48 29.47 18.38
CA SER A 935 -37.35 28.45 19.42
C SER A 935 -37.75 27.07 18.90
N LEU A 936 -36.93 26.05 19.18
CA LEU A 936 -37.18 24.65 18.84
C LEU A 936 -37.85 23.95 20.04
N PRO A 937 -39.08 23.43 19.90
CA PRO A 937 -39.80 22.82 21.03
C PRO A 937 -39.40 21.36 21.31
N GLN A 938 -38.66 20.70 20.42
CA GLN A 938 -38.34 19.28 20.52
C GLN A 938 -36.83 19.05 20.70
N TRP A 939 -36.40 19.06 21.96
CA TRP A 939 -35.05 18.66 22.38
C TRP A 939 -35.09 17.90 23.70
N ILE A 940 -34.09 17.06 23.93
CA ILE A 940 -33.94 16.24 25.13
C ILE A 940 -32.54 16.50 25.70
N TYR A 941 -32.47 16.81 26.99
CA TYR A 941 -31.20 16.91 27.72
C TYR A 941 -31.09 15.76 28.72
N GLN A 942 -29.99 15.01 28.61
CA GLN A 942 -29.65 13.89 29.49
C GLN A 942 -28.49 14.31 30.40
N GLU A 943 -28.82 14.73 31.62
CA GLU A 943 -27.86 15.28 32.58
C GLU A 943 -26.76 14.28 32.96
N ALA A 944 -27.07 12.98 33.03
CA ALA A 944 -26.08 11.95 33.34
C ALA A 944 -24.96 11.79 32.28
N LEU A 945 -25.16 12.32 31.07
CA LEU A 945 -24.24 12.20 29.94
C LEU A 945 -23.79 13.56 29.39
N ASP A 946 -24.22 14.68 29.99
CA ASP A 946 -24.07 16.03 29.44
C ASP A 946 -24.45 16.09 27.95
N LYS A 947 -25.54 15.41 27.60
CA LYS A 947 -25.96 15.15 26.21
C LYS A 947 -27.23 15.93 25.89
N LEU A 948 -27.15 16.78 24.87
CA LEU A 948 -28.28 17.48 24.26
C LEU A 948 -28.61 16.83 22.91
N VAL A 949 -29.85 16.38 22.72
CA VAL A 949 -30.35 15.88 21.44
C VAL A 949 -31.41 16.84 20.93
N VAL A 950 -31.23 17.36 19.72
CA VAL A 950 -32.12 18.33 19.08
C VAL A 950 -32.67 17.71 17.81
N VAL A 951 -34.00 17.60 17.72
CA VAL A 951 -34.67 17.14 16.50
C VAL A 951 -34.88 18.34 15.58
N VAL A 952 -34.40 18.22 14.34
CA VAL A 952 -34.40 19.31 13.36
C VAL A 952 -34.86 18.81 11.99
N ASN A 953 -35.02 19.71 11.03
CA ASN A 953 -35.25 19.38 9.62
C ASN A 953 -34.55 20.41 8.75
N LEU A 954 -33.21 20.35 8.71
CA LEU A 954 -32.39 21.41 8.12
C LEU A 954 -31.99 21.11 6.69
N ASP A 955 -31.88 22.18 5.92
CA ASP A 955 -31.31 22.19 4.57
C ASP A 955 -29.80 22.34 4.63
N LEU A 956 -29.05 21.29 4.28
CA LEU A 956 -27.58 21.35 4.27
C LEU A 956 -27.03 22.25 3.14
N ASN A 957 -27.87 22.76 2.25
CA ASN A 957 -27.47 23.71 1.22
C ASN A 957 -27.45 25.16 1.69
N LYS A 958 -27.90 25.44 2.92
CA LYS A 958 -27.95 26.79 3.49
C LYS A 958 -26.98 26.93 4.66
N GLU A 959 -26.56 28.16 4.89
CA GLU A 959 -25.85 28.49 6.13
C GLU A 959 -26.87 28.65 7.25
N GLU A 960 -26.58 28.04 8.39
CA GLU A 960 -27.53 27.91 9.47
C GLU A 960 -26.82 28.05 10.83
N VAL A 961 -27.55 28.56 11.83
CA VAL A 961 -27.02 28.80 13.17
C VAL A 961 -27.99 28.26 14.22
N LEU A 962 -27.51 27.30 15.01
CA LEU A 962 -28.19 26.77 16.19
C LEU A 962 -27.56 27.38 17.44
N GLN A 963 -28.37 27.76 18.42
CA GLN A 963 -27.92 28.27 19.72
C GLN A 963 -28.61 27.51 20.85
N TRP A 964 -27.90 27.31 21.95
CA TRP A 964 -28.42 26.77 23.21
C TRP A 964 -27.86 27.57 24.38
N SER A 965 -28.73 27.90 25.34
CA SER A 965 -28.44 28.74 26.51
C SER A 965 -29.23 28.28 27.72
#